data_AF-A0A397EI50-F1
#
_entry.id   AF-A0A397EI50-F1
#
_cell.length_a   1.000
_cell.length_b   1.000
_cell.length_c   1.000
_cell.angle_alpha   90.00
_cell.angle_beta   90.00
_cell.angle_gamma   90.00
#
_symmetry.space_group_name_H-M   'P 1'
#
loop_
_entity.id
_entity.type
_entity.pdbx_description
1 polymer ?
#
loop_
_entity_poly.entity_id
_entity_poly.type
_entity_poly.pdbx_seq_one_letter_code
_entity_poly.pdbx_strand_id
1 'polypeptide(L)'
;MSISPIHLPRIGTFTSAVPTSRAVAKAYRKFSPAVGTAIGCVVLMLVGFDSVVNNWVINDFCGNGLQFRTPVALATSANDLPTSYSFAKGWNISQLSNIGHWMTDYAIQKLSTIDPNVFIISGGTYVVTGADMNLCGSFSGKYTLKDLTEPVKLATATDAITYLRGNSLTHFVTDDLAVGLPTTDSLSMELEALGFVAARIQADIKMTIAFPVQNTSVPQSAIVQFYRLYTKSYCTGCPPLAELGRGECNFTMHFSPASNALAVNSTFVLNSKHDVGLMFARDIYSAVSSALKFIALLLALGGYLASRKTVQWSEVNAEKVQTIWHKLIQIVAPQYFPHLSHAVRFDIFCYNSDYFVLLYAVSILLDMNHAIVFTREVNVFNRHSPRLGMTLQLFALSTRLLWLNIGFLKLCKLGINLITPASFSGQSRVIPFFNFSSVTTLYLTTILLFFVPNYIEYNNQSRWDIHNHVELLDGQFVDFFESFYVRVVGAVFLGLIGNVWGVLALDHVVLAGIWRVLKANSLTRQAIYNSTSILCEYVDDVQMIEGDAVMTCRARRLSTLQWYFMHHMVCFGLPEKDMTKRKQNLPTTTASDPPEGREIKYTVGQDSTGHFHLYDDVLADVKSLPFNIKILRNTPIMIK
;
A
#
# COMPACT_ATOMS: atom_id res chain seq x y z
N MET A 1 0.36 -33.55 70.94
CA MET A 1 -1.01 -33.69 70.39
C MET A 1 -0.98 -33.25 68.94
N SER A 2 -1.23 -34.20 68.05
CA SER A 2 -1.16 -34.09 66.58
C SER A 2 -2.33 -33.25 66.07
N ILE A 3 -2.07 -32.26 65.22
CA ILE A 3 -3.09 -31.57 64.42
C ILE A 3 -2.68 -31.70 62.96
N SER A 4 -3.51 -32.42 62.22
CA SER A 4 -3.32 -32.80 60.81
C SER A 4 -3.35 -31.62 59.85
N PRO A 5 -2.58 -31.66 58.74
CA PRO A 5 -2.64 -30.65 57.70
C PRO A 5 -3.81 -30.89 56.74
N ILE A 6 -4.48 -29.80 56.38
CA ILE A 6 -5.63 -29.73 55.47
C ILE A 6 -5.17 -30.06 54.04
N HIS A 7 -5.80 -31.07 53.44
CA HIS A 7 -5.60 -31.47 52.04
C HIS A 7 -6.36 -30.51 51.11
N LEU A 8 -5.62 -29.69 50.35
CA LEU A 8 -6.15 -28.98 49.19
C LEU A 8 -6.27 -29.96 48.01
N PRO A 9 -7.41 -30.00 47.29
CA PRO A 9 -7.60 -30.92 46.18
C PRO A 9 -6.71 -30.55 44.99
N ARG A 10 -6.06 -31.57 44.44
CA ARG A 10 -5.31 -31.56 43.18
C ARG A 10 -6.21 -31.03 42.06
N ILE A 11 -5.89 -29.85 41.53
CA ILE A 11 -6.51 -29.32 40.32
C ILE A 11 -6.23 -30.31 39.19
N GLY A 12 -7.32 -30.90 38.69
CA GLY A 12 -7.31 -31.89 37.64
C GLY A 12 -6.62 -31.39 36.38
N THR A 13 -5.94 -32.32 35.73
CA THR A 13 -5.51 -32.25 34.34
C THR A 13 -6.65 -31.72 33.46
N PHE A 14 -6.47 -30.51 32.94
CA PHE A 14 -7.25 -30.00 31.81
C PHE A 14 -6.96 -30.89 30.59
N THR A 15 -7.76 -31.95 30.44
CA THR A 15 -7.99 -32.60 29.15
C THR A 15 -9.03 -31.76 28.43
N SER A 16 -8.61 -30.71 27.72
CA SER A 16 -9.53 -29.96 26.88
C SER A 16 -9.74 -30.67 25.53
N ALA A 17 -10.98 -31.09 25.33
CA ALA A 17 -11.53 -31.47 24.03
C ALA A 17 -11.41 -30.32 23.02
N VAL A 18 -10.92 -30.61 21.80
CA VAL A 18 -11.25 -29.82 20.60
C VAL A 18 -11.38 -30.74 19.37
N PRO A 19 -12.52 -31.45 19.18
CA PRO A 19 -12.85 -32.13 17.92
C PRO A 19 -13.05 -31.15 16.74
N THR A 20 -13.32 -29.87 17.01
CA THR A 20 -13.57 -28.80 16.03
C THR A 20 -12.33 -28.45 15.19
N SER A 21 -11.11 -28.65 15.72
CA SER A 21 -9.85 -28.38 15.02
C SER A 21 -9.65 -29.23 13.76
N ARG A 22 -10.11 -30.51 13.77
CA ARG A 22 -9.96 -31.41 12.61
C ARG A 22 -10.94 -31.05 11.48
N ALA A 23 -12.17 -30.68 11.81
CA ALA A 23 -13.17 -30.28 10.82
C ALA A 23 -12.77 -28.96 10.12
N VAL A 24 -12.32 -27.97 10.90
CA VAL A 24 -11.80 -26.70 10.38
C VAL A 24 -10.57 -26.93 9.51
N ALA A 25 -9.61 -27.74 9.95
CA ALA A 25 -8.42 -28.05 9.14
C ALA A 25 -8.76 -28.78 7.84
N LYS A 26 -9.76 -29.69 7.86
CA LYS A 26 -10.21 -30.42 6.67
C LYS A 26 -10.97 -29.51 5.68
N ALA A 27 -11.83 -28.63 6.19
CA ALA A 27 -12.52 -27.63 5.38
C ALA A 27 -11.52 -26.63 4.78
N TYR A 28 -10.58 -26.15 5.58
CA TYR A 28 -9.50 -25.25 5.17
C TYR A 28 -8.68 -25.82 4.01
N ARG A 29 -8.16 -27.05 4.15
CA ARG A 29 -7.39 -27.72 3.09
C ARG A 29 -8.20 -27.93 1.80
N LYS A 30 -9.52 -28.08 1.90
CA LYS A 30 -10.41 -28.31 0.74
C LYS A 30 -10.75 -27.02 0.00
N PHE A 31 -11.05 -25.93 0.72
CA PHE A 31 -11.60 -24.70 0.12
C PHE A 31 -10.57 -23.59 -0.04
N SER A 32 -9.57 -23.49 0.84
CA SER A 32 -8.59 -22.41 0.83
C SER A 32 -7.83 -22.28 -0.50
N PRO A 33 -7.37 -23.37 -1.16
CA PRO A 33 -6.61 -23.25 -2.41
C PRO A 33 -7.42 -22.64 -3.56
N ALA A 34 -8.70 -22.99 -3.67
CA ALA A 34 -9.59 -22.47 -4.72
C ALA A 34 -9.91 -20.99 -4.49
N VAL A 35 -10.23 -20.62 -3.25
CA VAL A 35 -10.50 -19.22 -2.86
C VAL A 35 -9.24 -18.37 -3.02
N GLY A 36 -8.10 -18.85 -2.52
CA GLY A 36 -6.81 -18.18 -2.66
C GLY A 36 -6.41 -17.97 -4.11
N THR A 37 -6.66 -18.94 -4.99
CA THR A 37 -6.41 -18.78 -6.44
C THR A 37 -7.31 -17.71 -7.06
N ALA A 38 -8.61 -17.70 -6.74
CA ALA A 38 -9.55 -16.72 -7.28
C ALA A 38 -9.19 -15.29 -6.84
N ILE A 39 -8.91 -15.09 -5.54
CA ILE A 39 -8.48 -13.77 -5.02
C ILE A 39 -7.11 -13.40 -5.59
N GLY A 40 -6.20 -14.38 -5.74
CA GLY A 40 -4.89 -14.17 -6.35
C GLY A 40 -4.99 -13.63 -7.77
N CYS A 41 -5.90 -14.15 -8.60
CA CYS A 41 -6.17 -13.59 -9.93
C CYS A 41 -6.64 -12.13 -9.87
N VAL A 42 -7.49 -11.77 -8.91
CA VAL A 42 -7.94 -10.39 -8.72
C VAL A 42 -6.78 -9.48 -8.30
N VAL A 43 -5.96 -9.90 -7.33
CA VAL A 43 -4.81 -9.11 -6.86
C VAL A 43 -3.78 -8.93 -7.98
N LEU A 44 -3.53 -9.96 -8.78
CA LEU A 44 -2.65 -9.86 -9.96
C LEU A 44 -3.20 -8.88 -11.00
N MET A 45 -4.53 -8.89 -11.24
CA MET A 45 -5.18 -7.90 -12.09
C MET A 45 -5.00 -6.49 -11.53
N LEU A 46 -5.17 -6.30 -10.22
CA LEU A 46 -4.98 -5.00 -9.55
C LEU A 46 -3.52 -4.52 -9.64
N VAL A 47 -2.54 -5.42 -9.50
CA VAL A 47 -1.11 -5.08 -9.67
C VAL A 47 -0.79 -4.68 -11.11
N GLY A 48 -1.33 -5.41 -12.09
CA GLY A 48 -1.20 -5.05 -13.51
C GLY A 48 -1.86 -3.71 -13.83
N PHE A 49 -3.08 -3.49 -13.30
CA PHE A 49 -3.80 -2.23 -13.42
C PHE A 49 -3.04 -1.08 -12.77
N ASP A 50 -2.49 -1.28 -11.57
CA ASP A 50 -1.64 -0.30 -10.88
C ASP A 50 -0.42 0.10 -11.71
N SER A 51 0.25 -0.88 -12.31
CA SER A 51 1.48 -0.66 -13.08
C SER A 51 1.25 0.17 -14.35
N VAL A 52 0.04 0.12 -14.91
CA VAL A 52 -0.31 0.82 -16.17
C VAL A 52 -1.12 2.09 -15.90
N VAL A 53 -2.22 1.98 -15.16
CA VAL A 53 -3.18 3.07 -14.94
C VAL A 53 -2.75 4.01 -13.83
N ASN A 54 -2.02 3.56 -12.81
CA ASN A 54 -1.44 4.45 -11.79
C ASN A 54 0.00 4.87 -12.12
N ASN A 55 0.31 4.96 -13.41
CA ASN A 55 1.53 5.58 -13.88
C ASN A 55 1.26 7.07 -14.17
N TRP A 56 1.87 7.95 -13.39
CA TRP A 56 1.63 9.40 -13.48
C TRP A 56 2.02 9.99 -14.82
N VAL A 57 3.05 9.46 -15.49
CA VAL A 57 3.47 9.91 -16.82
C VAL A 57 2.41 9.55 -17.86
N ILE A 58 1.86 8.34 -17.81
CA ILE A 58 0.79 7.91 -18.72
C ILE A 58 -0.48 8.73 -18.47
N ASN A 59 -0.83 8.97 -17.21
CA ASN A 59 -2.00 9.77 -16.85
C ASN A 59 -1.88 11.24 -17.27
N ASP A 60 -0.69 11.83 -17.15
CA ASP A 60 -0.45 13.19 -17.62
C ASP A 60 -0.57 13.30 -19.15
N PHE A 61 -0.10 12.29 -19.87
CA PHE A 61 -0.16 12.26 -21.34
C PHE A 61 -1.58 11.94 -21.89
N CYS A 62 -2.25 10.91 -21.34
CA CYS A 62 -3.53 10.41 -21.87
C CYS A 62 -4.77 10.91 -21.10
N GLY A 63 -4.61 11.46 -19.88
CA GLY A 63 -5.70 11.62 -18.92
C GLY A 63 -6.59 12.84 -19.12
N ASN A 64 -6.46 13.59 -20.21
CA ASN A 64 -7.26 14.81 -20.48
C ASN A 64 -7.19 15.86 -19.33
N GLY A 65 -6.11 15.88 -18.54
CA GLY A 65 -5.92 16.86 -17.46
C GLY A 65 -5.69 18.28 -17.97
N LEU A 66 -5.20 18.44 -19.21
CA LEU A 66 -4.87 19.74 -19.79
C LEU A 66 -6.09 20.68 -19.96
N GLN A 67 -7.32 20.16 -19.92
CA GLN A 67 -8.54 20.98 -19.97
C GLN A 67 -8.62 22.01 -18.81
N PHE A 68 -7.94 21.78 -17.70
CA PHE A 68 -7.95 22.68 -16.54
C PHE A 68 -7.06 23.93 -16.74
N ARG A 69 -6.31 24.02 -17.85
CA ARG A 69 -5.50 25.21 -18.18
C ARG A 69 -6.33 26.36 -18.75
N THR A 70 -7.52 26.07 -19.29
CA THR A 70 -8.39 27.05 -19.97
C THR A 70 -8.56 28.39 -19.24
N PRO A 71 -8.87 28.47 -17.93
CA PRO A 71 -9.13 29.75 -17.26
C PRO A 71 -7.89 30.64 -17.11
N VAL A 72 -6.68 30.06 -17.18
CA VAL A 72 -5.40 30.73 -16.88
C VAL A 72 -4.46 30.76 -18.08
N ALA A 73 -4.89 30.27 -19.25
CA ALA A 73 -4.05 30.14 -20.43
C ALA A 73 -3.48 31.48 -20.96
N LEU A 74 -4.13 32.60 -20.65
CA LEU A 74 -3.67 33.95 -21.03
C LEU A 74 -2.92 34.66 -19.88
N ALA A 75 -2.92 34.09 -18.68
CA ALA A 75 -2.27 34.70 -17.52
C ALA A 75 -0.82 34.22 -17.40
N THR A 76 0.11 35.14 -17.24
CA THR A 76 1.52 34.84 -16.93
C THR A 76 1.77 34.75 -15.43
N SER A 77 0.99 35.48 -14.64
CA SER A 77 1.04 35.53 -13.20
C SER A 77 -0.36 35.63 -12.58
N ALA A 78 -0.46 35.41 -11.28
CA ALA A 78 -1.68 35.64 -10.52
C ALA A 78 -2.19 37.09 -10.62
N ASN A 79 -1.26 38.04 -10.79
CA ASN A 79 -1.57 39.48 -10.88
C ASN A 79 -2.23 39.87 -12.21
N ASP A 80 -2.20 38.99 -13.22
CA ASP A 80 -2.87 39.23 -14.49
C ASP A 80 -4.38 38.92 -14.41
N LEU A 81 -4.81 38.08 -13.47
CA LEU A 81 -6.21 37.66 -13.37
C LEU A 81 -7.20 38.81 -13.17
N PRO A 82 -6.94 39.83 -12.33
CA PRO A 82 -7.84 40.98 -12.17
C PRO A 82 -8.05 41.82 -13.44
N THR A 83 -7.22 41.64 -14.47
CA THR A 83 -7.45 42.28 -15.78
C THR A 83 -8.52 41.57 -16.59
N SER A 84 -8.66 40.25 -16.40
CA SER A 84 -9.55 39.36 -17.16
C SER A 84 -10.83 38.98 -16.41
N TYR A 85 -10.85 39.10 -15.08
CA TYR A 85 -11.97 38.71 -14.23
C TYR A 85 -12.33 39.82 -13.24
N SER A 86 -13.63 40.00 -13.01
CA SER A 86 -14.14 40.82 -11.91
C SER A 86 -14.18 40.00 -10.62
N PHE A 87 -13.38 40.39 -9.63
CA PHE A 87 -13.37 39.73 -8.32
C PHE A 87 -14.47 40.23 -7.39
N ALA A 88 -14.98 39.35 -6.52
CA ALA A 88 -15.91 39.75 -5.48
C ALA A 88 -15.24 40.73 -4.51
N LYS A 89 -16.00 41.71 -4.04
CA LYS A 89 -15.52 42.69 -3.05
C LYS A 89 -15.07 41.96 -1.78
N GLY A 90 -13.80 42.09 -1.42
CA GLY A 90 -13.23 41.43 -0.24
C GLY A 90 -12.57 40.07 -0.52
N TRP A 91 -12.61 39.58 -1.77
CA TRP A 91 -12.12 38.26 -2.18
C TRP A 91 -11.25 38.35 -3.45
N ASN A 92 -10.31 39.30 -3.48
CA ASN A 92 -9.39 39.53 -4.59
C ASN A 92 -8.03 38.84 -4.34
N ILE A 93 -7.27 38.59 -5.41
CA ILE A 93 -5.89 38.07 -5.37
C ILE A 93 -4.98 38.89 -4.45
N SER A 94 -5.16 40.22 -4.42
CA SER A 94 -4.38 41.12 -3.58
C SER A 94 -4.67 41.01 -2.08
N GLN A 95 -5.68 40.23 -1.69
CA GLN A 95 -6.07 40.03 -0.29
C GLN A 95 -5.63 38.66 0.24
N LEU A 96 -5.04 37.82 -0.61
CA LEU A 96 -4.40 36.59 -0.18
C LEU A 96 -3.18 36.93 0.69
N SER A 97 -2.85 36.06 1.65
CA SER A 97 -1.55 36.14 2.33
C SER A 97 -0.40 36.01 1.34
N ASN A 98 0.80 36.40 1.75
CA ASN A 98 1.99 36.31 0.89
C ASN A 98 2.23 34.87 0.39
N ILE A 99 2.01 33.88 1.25
CA ILE A 99 2.19 32.48 0.88
C ILE A 99 1.03 31.96 0.02
N GLY A 100 -0.22 32.37 0.31
CA GLY A 100 -1.38 32.03 -0.51
C GLY A 100 -1.30 32.61 -1.93
N HIS A 101 -0.78 33.83 -2.04
CA HIS A 101 -0.47 34.48 -3.31
C HIS A 101 0.64 33.74 -4.06
N TRP A 102 1.77 33.44 -3.40
CA TRP A 102 2.86 32.67 -4.01
C TRP A 102 2.42 31.29 -4.50
N MET A 103 1.64 30.55 -3.70
CA MET A 103 1.14 29.22 -4.09
C MET A 103 0.23 29.29 -5.32
N THR A 104 -0.64 30.31 -5.35
CA THR A 104 -1.50 30.60 -6.49
C THR A 104 -0.68 30.93 -7.73
N ASP A 105 0.28 31.83 -7.60
CA ASP A 105 1.12 32.30 -8.69
C ASP A 105 1.97 31.17 -9.27
N TYR A 106 2.56 30.34 -8.39
CA TYR A 106 3.24 29.11 -8.78
C TYR A 106 2.34 28.22 -9.63
N ALA A 107 1.11 27.95 -9.19
CA ALA A 107 0.21 27.08 -9.93
C ALA A 107 -0.21 27.68 -11.28
N ILE A 108 -0.47 28.98 -11.35
CA ILE A 108 -0.81 29.67 -12.60
C ILE A 108 0.33 29.61 -13.60
N GLN A 109 1.57 29.90 -13.18
CA GLN A 109 2.75 29.83 -14.04
C GLN A 109 2.96 28.42 -14.63
N LYS A 110 2.72 27.38 -13.82
CA LYS A 110 2.85 25.97 -14.24
C LYS A 110 1.69 25.50 -15.14
N LEU A 111 0.51 26.11 -15.02
CA LEU A 111 -0.65 25.78 -15.85
C LEU A 111 -0.69 26.58 -17.16
N SER A 112 -0.20 27.82 -17.18
CA SER A 112 -0.21 28.68 -18.36
C SER A 112 0.80 28.26 -19.42
N THR A 113 1.87 27.56 -19.01
CA THR A 113 2.90 27.04 -19.91
C THR A 113 2.91 25.50 -19.96
N ILE A 114 3.49 24.92 -21.02
CA ILE A 114 3.75 23.47 -21.06
C ILE A 114 5.00 23.20 -20.21
N ASP A 115 4.82 23.09 -18.90
CA ASP A 115 5.93 22.87 -17.96
C ASP A 115 6.23 21.37 -17.76
N PRO A 116 7.48 20.91 -17.97
CA PRO A 116 7.85 19.51 -17.80
C PRO A 116 8.04 19.08 -16.34
N ASN A 117 7.90 19.98 -15.36
CA ASN A 117 8.14 19.73 -13.94
C ASN A 117 6.86 19.49 -13.13
N VAL A 118 5.68 19.50 -13.76
CA VAL A 118 4.42 19.14 -13.10
C VAL A 118 3.70 18.01 -13.85
N PHE A 119 3.00 17.16 -13.11
CA PHE A 119 1.97 16.28 -13.65
C PHE A 119 0.62 16.98 -13.52
N ILE A 120 -0.20 16.96 -14.57
CA ILE A 120 -1.58 17.44 -14.61
C ILE A 120 -2.46 16.26 -15.00
N ILE A 121 -3.09 15.67 -14.00
CA ILE A 121 -3.84 14.42 -14.15
C ILE A 121 -5.34 14.65 -13.91
N SER A 122 -6.17 13.87 -14.60
CA SER A 122 -7.61 13.84 -14.32
C SER A 122 -7.89 12.86 -13.19
N GLY A 123 -8.63 13.33 -12.19
CA GLY A 123 -9.21 12.54 -11.11
C GLY A 123 -10.61 12.02 -11.44
N GLY A 124 -11.08 12.21 -12.68
CA GLY A 124 -12.40 11.79 -13.15
C GLY A 124 -13.47 12.87 -13.08
N THR A 125 -14.65 12.54 -13.59
CA THR A 125 -15.85 13.37 -13.45
C THR A 125 -16.71 12.78 -12.35
N TYR A 126 -17.51 13.57 -11.66
CA TYR A 126 -18.42 13.15 -10.60
C TYR A 126 -19.77 13.82 -10.79
N VAL A 127 -20.84 13.19 -10.29
CA VAL A 127 -22.17 13.79 -10.31
C VAL A 127 -22.39 14.48 -8.97
N VAL A 128 -22.86 15.72 -8.98
CA VAL A 128 -23.17 16.48 -7.77
C VAL A 128 -24.45 15.92 -7.14
N THR A 129 -24.32 15.25 -6.00
CA THR A 129 -25.43 14.54 -5.32
C THR A 129 -26.05 15.30 -4.16
N GLY A 130 -25.39 16.34 -3.64
CA GLY A 130 -25.88 17.10 -2.50
C GLY A 130 -24.97 18.25 -2.05
N ALA A 131 -25.30 18.82 -0.89
CA ALA A 131 -24.62 19.98 -0.33
C ALA A 131 -23.15 19.73 0.05
N ASP A 132 -22.77 18.47 0.33
CA ASP A 132 -21.37 18.09 0.61
C ASP A 132 -20.43 18.36 -0.59
N MET A 133 -21.00 18.46 -1.80
CA MET A 133 -20.29 18.81 -3.03
C MET A 133 -20.56 20.27 -3.46
N ASN A 134 -21.01 21.13 -2.55
CA ASN A 134 -21.27 22.54 -2.86
C ASN A 134 -19.98 23.35 -2.94
N LEU A 135 -19.46 23.50 -4.15
CA LEU A 135 -18.30 24.34 -4.45
C LEU A 135 -18.69 25.75 -4.92
N CYS A 136 -19.99 26.06 -4.99
CA CYS A 136 -20.52 27.27 -5.62
C CYS A 136 -20.71 28.45 -4.66
N GLY A 137 -20.85 28.18 -3.35
CA GLY A 137 -21.24 29.19 -2.37
C GLY A 137 -20.34 30.43 -2.31
N SER A 138 -19.04 30.29 -2.58
CA SER A 138 -18.08 31.39 -2.52
C SER A 138 -18.30 32.48 -3.58
N PHE A 139 -19.01 32.19 -4.68
CA PHE A 139 -19.39 33.21 -5.67
C PHE A 139 -20.50 34.16 -5.17
N SER A 140 -21.09 33.90 -4.01
CA SER A 140 -22.10 34.80 -3.45
C SER A 140 -21.43 36.07 -2.93
N GLY A 141 -21.79 37.23 -3.49
CA GLY A 141 -21.13 38.47 -3.16
C GLY A 141 -21.51 39.63 -4.08
N LYS A 142 -20.79 40.74 -3.94
CA LYS A 142 -20.95 41.94 -4.78
C LYS A 142 -19.73 42.09 -5.68
N TYR A 143 -19.97 42.30 -6.97
CA TYR A 143 -18.96 42.46 -8.01
C TYR A 143 -19.12 43.82 -8.70
N THR A 144 -18.01 44.49 -8.98
CA THR A 144 -18.01 45.70 -9.82
C THR A 144 -17.72 45.31 -11.26
N LEU A 145 -18.62 45.69 -12.17
CA LEU A 145 -18.50 45.40 -13.59
C LEU A 145 -18.01 46.66 -14.33
N LYS A 146 -17.13 46.48 -15.32
CA LYS A 146 -16.60 47.57 -16.15
C LYS A 146 -17.48 47.86 -17.35
N ASP A 147 -17.89 46.82 -18.07
CA ASP A 147 -18.72 46.91 -19.26
C ASP A 147 -19.65 45.68 -19.33
N LEU A 148 -20.89 45.89 -19.79
CA LEU A 148 -21.90 44.87 -20.03
C LEU A 148 -22.05 44.52 -21.52
N THR A 149 -21.35 45.21 -22.42
CA THR A 149 -21.34 44.90 -23.85
C THR A 149 -20.58 43.60 -24.15
N GLU A 150 -19.66 43.21 -23.29
CA GLU A 150 -18.94 41.94 -23.36
C GLU A 150 -19.44 40.93 -22.32
N PRO A 151 -19.36 39.62 -22.61
CA PRO A 151 -19.65 38.57 -21.62
C PRO A 151 -18.81 38.72 -20.35
N VAL A 152 -19.48 38.71 -19.20
CA VAL A 152 -18.87 38.93 -17.89
C VAL A 152 -18.15 37.67 -17.41
N LYS A 153 -16.97 37.85 -16.81
CA LYS A 153 -16.23 36.80 -16.10
C LYS A 153 -16.05 37.20 -14.64
N LEU A 154 -16.46 36.33 -13.72
CA LEU A 154 -16.36 36.56 -12.29
C LEU A 154 -15.31 35.64 -11.67
N ALA A 155 -14.67 36.11 -10.60
CA ALA A 155 -13.73 35.30 -9.83
C ALA A 155 -13.80 35.57 -8.33
N THR A 156 -13.32 34.62 -7.54
CA THR A 156 -13.17 34.75 -6.08
C THR A 156 -11.85 34.13 -5.66
N ALA A 157 -11.12 34.77 -4.77
CA ALA A 157 -9.89 34.28 -4.18
C ALA A 157 -9.97 34.37 -2.66
N THR A 158 -9.66 33.27 -1.98
CA THR A 158 -9.50 33.20 -0.53
C THR A 158 -8.40 32.22 -0.20
N ASP A 159 -7.70 32.47 0.89
CA ASP A 159 -6.78 31.51 1.50
C ASP A 159 -7.11 31.30 2.97
N ALA A 160 -6.61 30.17 3.46
CA ALA A 160 -6.82 29.72 4.82
C ALA A 160 -5.66 28.87 5.30
N ILE A 161 -5.57 28.73 6.62
CA ILE A 161 -4.69 27.77 7.28
C ILE A 161 -5.58 26.79 8.05
N THR A 162 -5.36 25.50 7.80
CA THR A 162 -5.99 24.41 8.54
C THR A 162 -5.17 24.09 9.77
N TYR A 163 -5.84 24.15 10.92
CA TYR A 163 -5.35 23.78 12.22
C TYR A 163 -5.92 22.41 12.61
N LEU A 164 -5.08 21.54 13.18
CA LEU A 164 -5.42 20.18 13.57
C LEU A 164 -5.04 19.90 15.02
N ARG A 165 -5.88 19.20 15.76
CA ARG A 165 -5.60 18.74 17.13
C ARG A 165 -5.73 17.22 17.23
N GLY A 166 -4.81 16.61 17.97
CA GLY A 166 -4.82 15.17 18.21
C GLY A 166 -4.48 14.34 16.96
N ASN A 167 -4.62 13.03 17.08
CA ASN A 167 -4.46 12.06 16.02
C ASN A 167 -5.39 10.86 16.27
N SER A 168 -5.45 9.93 15.34
CA SER A 168 -6.31 8.75 15.43
C SER A 168 -6.15 7.93 16.71
N LEU A 169 -4.96 7.91 17.34
CA LEU A 169 -4.71 7.24 18.61
C LEU A 169 -5.25 8.06 19.79
N THR A 170 -5.10 9.38 19.79
CA THR A 170 -5.65 10.23 20.85
C THR A 170 -7.17 10.29 20.77
N HIS A 171 -7.75 10.36 19.57
CA HIS A 171 -9.21 10.31 19.37
C HIS A 171 -9.85 9.06 19.98
N PHE A 172 -9.10 7.96 20.07
CA PHE A 172 -9.60 6.72 20.68
C PHE A 172 -9.58 6.76 22.23
N VAL A 173 -8.72 7.59 22.83
CA VAL A 173 -8.45 7.62 24.28
C VAL A 173 -9.00 8.88 24.95
N THR A 174 -9.16 9.97 24.19
CA THR A 174 -9.55 11.29 24.70
C THR A 174 -10.73 11.87 23.94
N ASP A 175 -11.46 12.80 24.58
CA ASP A 175 -12.62 13.48 24.00
C ASP A 175 -12.25 14.72 23.16
N ASP A 176 -11.10 14.70 22.49
CA ASP A 176 -10.58 15.84 21.71
C ASP A 176 -11.45 16.18 20.49
N LEU A 177 -12.33 15.26 20.06
CA LEU A 177 -13.34 15.49 19.02
C LEU A 177 -14.60 16.21 19.51
N ALA A 178 -14.84 16.30 20.82
CA ALA A 178 -16.09 16.81 21.38
C ALA A 178 -15.90 17.96 22.37
N VAL A 179 -14.79 18.00 23.10
CA VAL A 179 -14.54 18.96 24.19
C VAL A 179 -13.53 20.02 23.76
N GLY A 180 -13.80 21.29 24.12
CA GLY A 180 -12.88 22.41 23.85
C GLY A 180 -12.68 22.65 22.36
N LEU A 181 -13.77 22.60 21.58
CA LEU A 181 -13.76 22.90 20.15
C LEU A 181 -13.80 24.43 19.93
N PRO A 182 -13.07 24.95 18.93
CA PRO A 182 -13.13 26.35 18.53
C PRO A 182 -14.51 26.75 18.00
N THR A 183 -14.77 28.06 17.95
CA THR A 183 -15.96 28.64 17.32
C THR A 183 -15.63 29.26 15.95
N THR A 184 -16.64 29.64 15.17
CA THR A 184 -16.45 30.23 13.82
C THR A 184 -15.61 31.49 13.79
N ASP A 185 -15.54 32.19 14.92
CA ASP A 185 -14.83 33.46 15.05
C ASP A 185 -13.48 33.30 15.79
N SER A 186 -13.09 32.06 16.11
CA SER A 186 -11.86 31.79 16.85
C SER A 186 -10.61 32.10 16.01
N LEU A 187 -9.67 32.82 16.64
CA LEU A 187 -8.41 33.25 16.05
C LEU A 187 -7.28 32.23 16.28
N SER A 188 -6.20 32.36 15.52
CA SER A 188 -5.03 31.45 15.56
C SER A 188 -4.49 31.23 16.97
N MET A 189 -4.36 32.32 17.75
CA MET A 189 -3.87 32.28 19.13
C MET A 189 -4.79 31.47 20.06
N GLU A 190 -6.11 31.52 19.85
CA GLU A 190 -7.06 30.72 20.63
C GLU A 190 -6.97 29.24 20.26
N LEU A 191 -6.79 28.93 18.97
CA LEU A 191 -6.60 27.56 18.50
C LEU A 191 -5.32 26.93 19.06
N GLU A 192 -4.22 27.68 19.07
CA GLU A 192 -2.96 27.26 19.69
C GLU A 192 -3.12 27.02 21.20
N ALA A 193 -3.84 27.91 21.90
CA ALA A 193 -4.15 27.73 23.31
C ALA A 193 -5.01 26.47 23.59
N LEU A 194 -5.84 26.06 22.63
CA LEU A 194 -6.64 24.83 22.67
C LEU A 194 -5.86 23.57 22.21
N GLY A 195 -4.58 23.71 21.86
CA GLY A 195 -3.69 22.64 21.44
C GLY A 195 -3.81 22.25 19.96
N PHE A 196 -4.39 23.10 19.12
CA PHE A 196 -4.36 22.92 17.68
C PHE A 196 -3.05 23.43 17.09
N VAL A 197 -2.58 22.78 16.03
CA VAL A 197 -1.35 23.13 15.32
C VAL A 197 -1.64 23.33 13.84
N ALA A 198 -1.05 24.36 13.24
CA ALA A 198 -1.15 24.64 11.81
C ALA A 198 -0.54 23.48 10.99
N ALA A 199 -1.34 22.88 10.10
CA ALA A 199 -0.98 21.64 9.41
C ALA A 199 -1.10 21.70 7.88
N ARG A 200 -1.78 22.70 7.32
CA ARG A 200 -1.94 22.88 5.88
C ARG A 200 -2.26 24.34 5.55
N ILE A 201 -1.59 24.88 4.55
CA ILE A 201 -1.94 26.17 3.93
C ILE A 201 -2.75 25.85 2.67
N GLN A 202 -3.79 26.63 2.41
CA GLN A 202 -4.67 26.42 1.27
C GLN A 202 -5.09 27.74 0.64
N ALA A 203 -5.12 27.83 -0.69
CA ALA A 203 -5.67 28.97 -1.42
C ALA A 203 -6.64 28.47 -2.50
N ASP A 204 -7.88 28.95 -2.45
CA ASP A 204 -8.98 28.56 -3.33
C ASP A 204 -9.35 29.72 -4.25
N ILE A 205 -9.17 29.51 -5.55
CA ILE A 205 -9.54 30.44 -6.60
C ILE A 205 -10.56 29.80 -7.49
N LYS A 206 -11.67 30.49 -7.69
CA LYS A 206 -12.74 30.06 -8.58
C LYS A 206 -12.97 31.13 -9.62
N MET A 207 -13.10 30.69 -10.88
CA MET A 207 -13.17 31.55 -12.05
C MET A 207 -14.31 31.05 -12.94
N THR A 208 -15.25 31.91 -13.29
CA THR A 208 -16.34 31.53 -14.19
C THR A 208 -15.86 31.53 -15.64
N ILE A 209 -16.52 30.74 -16.48
CA ILE A 209 -16.53 31.01 -17.92
C ILE A 209 -17.32 32.29 -18.16
N ALA A 210 -17.10 32.93 -19.31
CA ALA A 210 -17.83 34.14 -19.66
C ALA A 210 -19.32 33.86 -19.85
N PHE A 211 -20.19 34.70 -19.28
CA PHE A 211 -21.64 34.58 -19.40
C PHE A 211 -22.28 35.97 -19.56
N PRO A 212 -23.43 36.07 -20.25
CA PRO A 212 -24.10 37.36 -20.45
C PRO A 212 -24.82 37.80 -19.17
N VAL A 213 -24.78 39.12 -18.89
CA VAL A 213 -25.58 39.77 -17.83
C VAL A 213 -26.44 40.84 -18.49
N GLN A 214 -27.75 40.78 -18.28
CA GLN A 214 -28.65 41.78 -18.83
C GLN A 214 -28.56 43.08 -18.03
N ASN A 215 -28.57 44.23 -18.72
CA ASN A 215 -28.61 45.56 -18.13
C ASN A 215 -30.02 45.88 -17.59
N THR A 216 -30.44 45.15 -16.56
CA THR A 216 -31.73 45.31 -15.90
C THR A 216 -31.57 45.12 -14.40
N SER A 217 -32.36 45.87 -13.63
CA SER A 217 -32.47 45.70 -12.18
C SER A 217 -33.35 44.52 -11.78
N VAL A 218 -34.00 43.86 -12.75
CA VAL A 218 -34.80 42.66 -12.48
C VAL A 218 -33.87 41.48 -12.15
N PRO A 219 -34.17 40.69 -11.10
CA PRO A 219 -33.41 39.48 -10.81
C PRO A 219 -33.37 38.52 -12.01
N GLN A 220 -32.18 38.02 -12.32
CA GLN A 220 -31.94 37.11 -13.43
C GLN A 220 -31.23 35.85 -12.93
N SER A 221 -31.54 34.70 -13.51
CA SER A 221 -30.93 33.42 -13.15
C SER A 221 -30.21 32.79 -14.33
N ALA A 222 -29.01 32.26 -14.08
CA ALA A 222 -28.20 31.61 -15.10
C ALA A 222 -27.42 30.43 -14.52
N ILE A 223 -27.29 29.36 -15.31
CA ILE A 223 -26.35 28.28 -15.02
C ILE A 223 -24.99 28.71 -15.60
N VAL A 224 -24.01 28.85 -14.71
CA VAL A 224 -22.69 29.36 -15.05
C VAL A 224 -21.65 28.27 -14.80
N GLN A 225 -20.87 27.97 -15.82
CA GLN A 225 -19.73 27.07 -15.70
C GLN A 225 -18.56 27.78 -15.01
N PHE A 226 -17.82 27.05 -14.19
CA PHE A 226 -16.65 27.57 -13.49
C PHE A 226 -15.50 26.57 -13.47
N TYR A 227 -14.32 27.11 -13.30
CA TYR A 227 -13.09 26.39 -12.98
C TYR A 227 -12.67 26.73 -11.55
N ARG A 228 -12.06 25.75 -10.89
CA ARG A 228 -11.47 25.88 -9.56
C ARG A 228 -9.99 25.54 -9.63
N LEU A 229 -9.18 26.40 -9.03
CA LEU A 229 -7.78 26.18 -8.75
C LEU A 229 -7.60 26.26 -7.22
N TYR A 230 -7.44 25.11 -6.59
CA TYR A 230 -7.35 25.01 -5.14
C TYR A 230 -5.99 24.47 -4.73
N THR A 231 -5.08 25.37 -4.43
CA THR A 231 -3.70 25.05 -4.07
C THR A 231 -3.59 24.70 -2.60
N LYS A 232 -2.77 23.70 -2.28
CA LYS A 232 -2.53 23.19 -0.93
C LYS A 232 -1.03 23.00 -0.74
N SER A 233 -0.51 23.47 0.37
CA SER A 233 0.85 23.19 0.80
C SER A 233 0.86 22.63 2.23
N TYR A 234 1.78 21.71 2.47
CA TYR A 234 1.94 20.98 3.72
C TYR A 234 3.15 21.48 4.52
N CYS A 235 3.83 22.52 4.04
CA CYS A 235 4.82 23.28 4.77
C CYS A 235 4.94 24.69 4.15
N THR A 236 5.34 25.67 4.95
CA THR A 236 5.55 27.03 4.44
C THR A 236 6.71 27.04 3.43
N GLY A 237 6.44 27.51 2.21
CA GLY A 237 7.43 27.61 1.12
C GLY A 237 7.66 26.32 0.31
N CYS A 238 6.96 25.24 0.63
CA CYS A 238 7.04 23.99 -0.14
C CYS A 238 6.24 24.06 -1.44
N PRO A 239 6.65 23.35 -2.51
CA PRO A 239 5.90 23.30 -3.76
C PRO A 239 4.45 22.85 -3.51
N PRO A 240 3.44 23.65 -3.91
CA PRO A 240 2.06 23.31 -3.65
C PRO A 240 1.56 22.21 -4.59
N LEU A 241 0.64 21.40 -4.07
CA LEU A 241 -0.31 20.62 -4.86
C LEU A 241 -1.44 21.57 -5.31
N ALA A 242 -2.05 21.33 -6.47
CA ALA A 242 -3.32 21.95 -6.80
C ALA A 242 -4.41 20.92 -7.13
N GLU A 243 -5.55 21.04 -6.45
CA GLU A 243 -6.80 20.42 -6.87
C GLU A 243 -7.44 21.32 -7.93
N LEU A 244 -7.73 20.72 -9.08
CA LEU A 244 -8.31 21.39 -10.23
C LEU A 244 -9.76 20.93 -10.35
N GLY A 245 -10.66 21.86 -10.63
CA GLY A 245 -12.08 21.57 -10.75
C GLY A 245 -12.69 22.24 -11.97
N ARG A 246 -13.72 21.61 -12.55
CA ARG A 246 -14.65 22.24 -13.50
C ARG A 246 -16.07 21.82 -13.16
N GLY A 247 -16.98 22.76 -13.01
CA GLY A 247 -18.37 22.45 -12.64
C GLY A 247 -19.34 23.54 -13.07
N GLU A 248 -20.58 23.43 -12.59
CA GLU A 248 -21.68 24.35 -12.89
C GLU A 248 -22.34 24.84 -11.60
N CYS A 249 -22.65 26.14 -11.57
CA CYS A 249 -23.33 26.81 -10.47
C CYS A 249 -24.60 27.49 -10.98
N ASN A 250 -25.63 27.54 -10.14
CA ASN A 250 -26.84 28.30 -10.40
C ASN A 250 -26.73 29.68 -9.72
N PHE A 251 -26.60 30.72 -10.53
CA PHE A 251 -26.51 32.09 -10.06
C PHE A 251 -27.87 32.76 -10.13
N THR A 252 -28.25 33.42 -9.04
CA THR A 252 -29.31 34.43 -9.02
C THR A 252 -28.66 35.79 -8.86
N MET A 253 -28.84 36.65 -9.85
CA MET A 253 -28.08 37.87 -10.01
C MET A 253 -29.00 39.09 -10.04
N HIS A 254 -28.57 40.18 -9.42
CA HIS A 254 -29.26 41.46 -9.43
C HIS A 254 -28.25 42.55 -9.80
N PHE A 255 -28.40 43.14 -10.98
CA PHE A 255 -27.53 44.19 -11.48
C PHE A 255 -28.09 45.58 -11.12
N SER A 256 -27.25 46.46 -10.58
CA SER A 256 -27.60 47.84 -10.26
C SER A 256 -26.89 48.78 -11.25
N PRO A 257 -27.62 49.37 -12.22
CA PRO A 257 -27.02 50.28 -13.22
C PRO A 257 -26.42 51.55 -12.60
N ALA A 258 -26.95 52.02 -11.48
CA ALA A 258 -26.46 53.24 -10.83
C ALA A 258 -25.06 53.10 -10.23
N SER A 259 -24.66 51.87 -9.86
CA SER A 259 -23.39 51.59 -9.19
C SER A 259 -22.49 50.62 -9.96
N ASN A 260 -22.90 50.22 -11.17
CA ASN A 260 -22.28 49.15 -11.97
C ASN A 260 -21.95 47.91 -11.13
N ALA A 261 -22.85 47.55 -10.22
CA ALA A 261 -22.62 46.50 -9.24
C ALA A 261 -23.56 45.32 -9.49
N LEU A 262 -23.00 44.12 -9.54
CA LEU A 262 -23.73 42.87 -9.64
C LEU A 262 -23.73 42.19 -8.27
N ALA A 263 -24.90 42.00 -7.68
CA ALA A 263 -25.08 41.15 -6.52
C ALA A 263 -25.40 39.73 -7.01
N VAL A 264 -24.62 38.74 -6.57
CA VAL A 264 -24.78 37.34 -6.94
C VAL A 264 -25.10 36.53 -5.69
N ASN A 265 -26.09 35.66 -5.80
CA ASN A 265 -26.34 34.57 -4.87
C ASN A 265 -26.15 33.25 -5.64
N SER A 266 -25.26 32.39 -5.16
CA SER A 266 -24.79 31.22 -5.90
C SER A 266 -25.09 29.93 -5.16
N THR A 267 -25.68 28.97 -5.86
CA THR A 267 -26.03 27.64 -5.34
C THR A 267 -25.55 26.54 -6.28
N PHE A 268 -25.41 25.32 -5.76
CA PHE A 268 -24.99 24.17 -6.55
C PHE A 268 -26.14 23.64 -7.42
N VAL A 269 -25.80 23.03 -8.56
CA VAL A 269 -26.79 22.38 -9.45
C VAL A 269 -26.81 20.88 -9.17
N LEU A 270 -27.94 20.36 -8.68
CA LEU A 270 -28.10 18.93 -8.44
C LEU A 270 -28.02 18.14 -9.76
N ASN A 271 -27.37 16.96 -9.73
CA ASN A 271 -27.14 16.08 -10.89
C ASN A 271 -26.23 16.67 -11.99
N SER A 272 -25.64 17.84 -11.77
CA SER A 272 -24.62 18.38 -12.67
C SER A 272 -23.30 17.58 -12.59
N LYS A 273 -22.45 17.75 -13.60
CA LYS A 273 -21.13 17.11 -13.66
C LYS A 273 -20.07 18.03 -13.03
N HIS A 274 -19.19 17.45 -12.23
CA HIS A 274 -17.99 18.09 -11.71
C HIS A 274 -16.75 17.30 -12.12
N ASP A 275 -15.91 17.87 -12.98
CA ASP A 275 -14.61 17.29 -13.33
C ASP A 275 -13.58 17.66 -12.28
N VAL A 276 -12.79 16.68 -11.85
CA VAL A 276 -11.72 16.82 -10.87
C VAL A 276 -10.40 16.50 -11.55
N GLY A 277 -9.38 17.28 -11.25
CA GLY A 277 -8.01 17.08 -11.66
C GLY A 277 -7.05 17.41 -10.54
N LEU A 278 -5.80 17.02 -10.72
CA LEU A 278 -4.73 17.27 -9.76
C LEU A 278 -3.49 17.74 -10.51
N MET A 279 -2.79 18.70 -9.92
CA MET A 279 -1.47 19.13 -10.33
C MET A 279 -0.49 18.93 -9.18
N PHE A 280 0.55 18.13 -9.40
CA PHE A 280 1.65 18.00 -8.44
C PHE A 280 3.01 17.99 -9.13
N ALA A 281 4.05 18.35 -8.38
CA ALA A 281 5.41 18.38 -8.89
C ALA A 281 5.88 16.99 -9.32
N ARG A 282 6.60 16.95 -10.44
CA ARG A 282 7.36 15.76 -10.87
C ARG A 282 8.62 15.64 -10.03
N ASP A 283 8.99 14.42 -9.69
CA ASP A 283 10.24 14.10 -9.03
C ASP A 283 10.96 12.94 -9.73
N ILE A 284 12.25 12.78 -9.42
CA ILE A 284 13.03 11.65 -9.92
C ILE A 284 12.59 10.32 -9.28
N TYR A 285 12.00 10.39 -8.08
CA TYR A 285 11.61 9.21 -7.30
C TYR A 285 10.47 8.44 -7.94
N SER A 286 9.48 9.11 -8.54
CA SER A 286 8.41 8.48 -9.32
C SER A 286 8.92 7.77 -10.58
N ALA A 287 9.94 8.33 -11.25
CA ALA A 287 10.59 7.69 -12.40
C ALA A 287 11.38 6.44 -11.99
N VAL A 288 12.19 6.54 -10.92
CA VAL A 288 12.92 5.40 -10.36
C VAL A 288 11.96 4.32 -9.84
N SER A 289 10.88 4.72 -9.16
CA SER A 289 9.82 3.83 -8.70
C SER A 289 9.24 3.02 -9.86
N SER A 290 8.93 3.68 -10.99
CA SER A 290 8.40 3.02 -12.18
C SER A 290 9.40 2.02 -12.75
N ALA A 291 10.68 2.39 -12.88
CA ALA A 291 11.72 1.49 -13.36
C ALA A 291 11.87 0.24 -12.46
N LEU A 292 11.88 0.43 -11.14
CA LEU A 292 11.96 -0.69 -10.18
C LEU A 292 10.75 -1.62 -10.27
N LYS A 293 9.53 -1.09 -10.43
CA LYS A 293 8.31 -1.88 -10.69
C LYS A 293 8.47 -2.76 -11.93
N PHE A 294 8.92 -2.19 -13.06
CA PHE A 294 9.11 -2.96 -14.29
C PHE A 294 10.18 -4.04 -14.16
N ILE A 295 11.32 -3.73 -13.52
CA ILE A 295 12.37 -4.73 -13.26
C ILE A 295 11.84 -5.85 -12.36
N ALA A 296 11.10 -5.53 -11.30
CA ALA A 296 10.48 -6.51 -10.43
C ALA A 296 9.52 -7.43 -11.21
N LEU A 297 8.64 -6.87 -12.05
CA LEU A 297 7.72 -7.64 -12.87
C LEU A 297 8.44 -8.56 -13.86
N LEU A 298 9.53 -8.10 -14.49
CA LEU A 298 10.35 -8.92 -15.39
C LEU A 298 11.02 -10.08 -14.66
N LEU A 299 11.57 -9.83 -13.46
CA LEU A 299 12.17 -10.88 -12.63
C LEU A 299 11.13 -11.91 -12.17
N ALA A 300 9.94 -11.44 -11.76
CA ALA A 300 8.85 -12.33 -11.37
C ALA A 300 8.36 -13.18 -12.54
N LEU A 301 8.08 -12.57 -13.69
CA LEU A 301 7.58 -13.28 -14.86
C LEU A 301 8.63 -14.26 -15.40
N GLY A 302 9.87 -13.81 -15.57
CA GLY A 302 10.97 -14.63 -16.06
C GLY A 302 11.28 -15.80 -15.13
N GLY A 303 11.45 -15.55 -13.83
CA GLY A 303 11.68 -16.59 -12.84
C GLY A 303 10.50 -17.57 -12.72
N TYR A 304 9.26 -17.08 -12.78
CA TYR A 304 8.10 -17.95 -12.78
C TYR A 304 8.02 -18.83 -14.02
N LEU A 305 8.26 -18.29 -15.21
CA LEU A 305 8.29 -19.05 -16.46
C LEU A 305 9.38 -20.13 -16.42
N ALA A 306 10.57 -19.82 -15.87
CA ALA A 306 11.61 -20.82 -15.64
C ALA A 306 11.13 -21.94 -14.71
N SER A 307 10.41 -21.61 -13.63
CA SER A 307 9.85 -22.60 -12.68
C SER A 307 8.80 -23.54 -13.29
N ARG A 308 8.26 -23.23 -14.48
CA ARG A 308 7.32 -24.12 -15.21
C ARG A 308 8.02 -25.33 -15.81
N LYS A 309 9.34 -25.27 -15.99
CA LYS A 309 10.18 -26.41 -16.33
C LYS A 309 10.86 -26.92 -15.06
N THR A 310 11.22 -28.20 -15.08
CA THR A 310 11.89 -28.83 -13.94
C THR A 310 13.33 -28.32 -13.89
N VAL A 311 13.65 -27.51 -12.89
CA VAL A 311 15.02 -27.02 -12.69
C VAL A 311 15.92 -28.17 -12.27
N GLN A 312 17.15 -28.22 -12.79
CA GLN A 312 18.14 -29.23 -12.46
C GLN A 312 18.64 -29.04 -11.02
N TRP A 313 18.88 -30.14 -10.30
CA TRP A 313 19.41 -30.09 -8.95
C TRP A 313 20.81 -29.49 -8.95
N SER A 314 20.99 -28.40 -8.21
CA SER A 314 22.27 -27.71 -8.10
C SER A 314 23.07 -28.23 -6.92
N GLU A 315 24.37 -28.45 -7.11
CA GLU A 315 25.33 -28.72 -6.04
C GLU A 315 26.36 -27.58 -5.96
N VAL A 316 26.82 -27.27 -4.74
CA VAL A 316 28.00 -26.43 -4.55
C VAL A 316 29.22 -27.20 -5.05
N ASN A 317 29.77 -26.78 -6.18
CA ASN A 317 31.10 -27.21 -6.55
C ASN A 317 32.11 -26.27 -5.87
N ALA A 318 32.77 -26.78 -4.83
CA ALA A 318 33.78 -26.03 -4.05
C ALA A 318 34.95 -25.51 -4.92
N GLU A 319 35.14 -26.09 -6.12
CA GLU A 319 36.22 -25.74 -7.04
C GLU A 319 35.84 -24.61 -8.02
N LYS A 320 34.55 -24.23 -8.10
CA LYS A 320 34.06 -23.19 -9.01
C LYS A 320 33.57 -21.95 -8.26
N VAL A 321 34.30 -20.85 -8.38
CA VAL A 321 33.86 -19.54 -7.88
C VAL A 321 32.71 -19.03 -8.76
N GLN A 322 31.51 -18.94 -8.21
CA GLN A 322 30.34 -18.39 -8.91
C GLN A 322 30.42 -16.86 -8.95
N THR A 323 30.35 -16.28 -10.15
CA THR A 323 30.27 -14.83 -10.32
C THR A 323 28.88 -14.30 -9.98
N ILE A 324 28.78 -13.00 -9.66
CA ILE A 324 27.48 -12.33 -9.44
C ILE A 324 26.59 -12.46 -10.67
N TRP A 325 27.17 -12.35 -11.87
CA TRP A 325 26.46 -12.51 -13.14
C TRP A 325 25.84 -13.91 -13.29
N HIS A 326 26.59 -14.96 -12.94
CA HIS A 326 26.08 -16.33 -12.96
C HIS A 326 24.89 -16.50 -12.01
N LYS A 327 24.95 -15.92 -10.81
CA LYS A 327 23.83 -15.94 -9.86
C LYS A 327 22.59 -15.22 -10.41
N LEU A 328 22.76 -14.07 -11.05
CA LEU A 328 21.66 -13.32 -11.68
C LEU A 328 21.01 -14.10 -12.82
N ILE A 329 21.81 -14.74 -13.69
CA ILE A 329 21.28 -15.61 -14.75
C ILE A 329 20.50 -16.77 -14.15
N GLN A 330 20.99 -17.39 -13.07
CA GLN A 330 20.30 -18.51 -12.43
C GLN A 330 18.94 -18.12 -11.83
N ILE A 331 18.68 -16.85 -11.51
CA ILE A 331 17.36 -16.37 -11.05
C ILE A 331 16.31 -16.44 -12.15
N VAL A 332 16.68 -16.26 -13.42
CA VAL A 332 15.71 -16.12 -14.53
C VAL A 332 15.83 -17.25 -15.56
N ALA A 333 17.00 -17.82 -15.72
CA ALA A 333 17.33 -18.86 -16.71
C ALA A 333 18.23 -19.95 -16.08
N PRO A 334 17.72 -20.72 -15.11
CA PRO A 334 18.44 -21.87 -14.57
C PRO A 334 18.54 -23.00 -15.59
N GLN A 335 19.45 -23.94 -15.35
CA GLN A 335 19.50 -25.20 -16.11
C GLN A 335 18.24 -26.02 -15.83
N TYR A 336 17.59 -26.55 -16.87
CA TYR A 336 16.31 -27.23 -16.73
C TYR A 336 16.23 -28.51 -17.56
N PHE A 337 15.42 -29.45 -17.09
CA PHE A 337 14.93 -30.57 -17.87
C PHE A 337 13.63 -30.17 -18.58
N PRO A 338 13.37 -30.67 -19.81
CA PRO A 338 12.18 -30.31 -20.60
C PRO A 338 10.87 -30.95 -20.08
N HIS A 339 10.75 -31.16 -18.76
CA HIS A 339 9.57 -31.69 -18.09
C HIS A 339 8.84 -30.58 -17.34
N LEU A 340 7.50 -30.63 -17.34
CA LEU A 340 6.66 -29.66 -16.63
C LEU A 340 6.83 -29.80 -15.11
N SER A 341 6.90 -28.66 -14.42
CA SER A 341 6.88 -28.55 -12.97
C SER A 341 5.72 -27.66 -12.53
N HIS A 342 5.05 -28.09 -11.45
CA HIS A 342 3.93 -27.38 -10.81
C HIS A 342 4.25 -27.07 -9.36
N ALA A 343 5.53 -26.78 -9.06
CA ALA A 343 6.01 -26.66 -7.69
C ALA A 343 5.45 -25.45 -6.94
N VAL A 344 5.27 -24.31 -7.62
CA VAL A 344 4.85 -23.04 -7.01
C VAL A 344 3.83 -22.33 -7.92
N ARG A 345 2.81 -21.69 -7.33
CA ARG A 345 1.85 -20.80 -8.01
C ARG A 345 2.44 -19.38 -8.13
N PHE A 346 2.01 -18.59 -9.11
CA PHE A 346 2.66 -17.30 -9.42
C PHE A 346 2.59 -16.27 -8.28
N ASP A 347 1.45 -16.17 -7.62
CA ASP A 347 1.26 -15.34 -6.42
C ASP A 347 2.21 -15.72 -5.28
N ILE A 348 2.29 -17.01 -4.93
CA ILE A 348 3.21 -17.52 -3.89
C ILE A 348 4.67 -17.23 -4.28
N PHE A 349 4.99 -17.38 -5.56
CA PHE A 349 6.32 -17.07 -6.09
C PHE A 349 6.69 -15.59 -5.86
N CYS A 350 5.77 -14.66 -6.13
CA CYS A 350 6.00 -13.23 -5.92
C CYS A 350 6.11 -12.88 -4.43
N TYR A 351 5.21 -13.38 -3.58
CA TYR A 351 5.17 -13.05 -2.16
C TYR A 351 6.38 -13.58 -1.37
N ASN A 352 6.91 -14.75 -1.76
CA ASN A 352 8.07 -15.32 -1.10
C ASN A 352 9.40 -14.86 -1.71
N SER A 353 9.43 -14.30 -2.92
CA SER A 353 10.70 -13.86 -3.52
C SER A 353 11.21 -12.57 -2.89
N ASP A 354 12.42 -12.61 -2.33
CA ASP A 354 13.04 -11.45 -1.68
C ASP A 354 13.34 -10.33 -2.67
N TYR A 355 13.85 -10.67 -3.86
CA TYR A 355 14.12 -9.68 -4.91
C TYR A 355 12.84 -8.94 -5.35
N PHE A 356 11.76 -9.69 -5.60
CA PHE A 356 10.50 -9.11 -6.01
C PHE A 356 9.94 -8.19 -4.93
N VAL A 357 9.82 -8.69 -3.70
CA VAL A 357 9.27 -7.92 -2.58
C VAL A 357 10.12 -6.68 -2.30
N LEU A 358 11.45 -6.80 -2.30
CA LEU A 358 12.34 -5.67 -2.04
C LEU A 358 12.18 -4.57 -3.08
N LEU A 359 12.30 -4.92 -4.37
CA LEU A 359 12.19 -3.96 -5.47
C LEU A 359 10.81 -3.29 -5.49
N TYR A 360 9.75 -4.07 -5.28
CA TYR A 360 8.38 -3.56 -5.28
C TYR A 360 8.10 -2.69 -4.04
N ALA A 361 8.55 -3.09 -2.85
CA ALA A 361 8.40 -2.30 -1.62
C ALA A 361 9.15 -0.97 -1.70
N VAL A 362 10.41 -0.98 -2.18
CA VAL A 362 11.20 0.25 -2.38
C VAL A 362 10.53 1.15 -3.41
N SER A 363 10.07 0.57 -4.53
CA SER A 363 9.31 1.32 -5.53
C SER A 363 8.09 2.03 -4.94
N ILE A 364 7.32 1.34 -4.08
CA ILE A 364 6.15 1.93 -3.42
C ILE A 364 6.55 3.07 -2.49
N LEU A 365 7.61 2.90 -1.68
CA LEU A 365 8.07 3.94 -0.76
C LEU A 365 8.48 5.22 -1.51
N LEU A 366 9.15 5.08 -2.66
CA LEU A 366 9.55 6.21 -3.50
C LEU A 366 8.38 6.97 -4.14
N ASP A 367 7.25 6.30 -4.37
CA ASP A 367 6.06 6.85 -5.03
C ASP A 367 4.88 7.05 -4.06
N MET A 368 5.13 6.92 -2.75
CA MET A 368 4.08 6.93 -1.73
C MET A 368 3.40 8.30 -1.63
N ASN A 369 4.17 9.37 -1.78
CA ASN A 369 3.68 10.74 -1.66
C ASN A 369 2.56 11.01 -2.69
N HIS A 370 2.85 10.82 -3.97
CA HIS A 370 1.87 11.00 -5.03
C HIS A 370 0.68 10.04 -4.91
N ALA A 371 0.94 8.78 -4.55
CA ALA A 371 -0.12 7.78 -4.39
C ALA A 371 -1.12 8.14 -3.28
N ILE A 372 -0.65 8.55 -2.11
CA ILE A 372 -1.52 8.92 -0.99
C ILE A 372 -2.32 10.17 -1.32
N VAL A 373 -1.66 11.20 -1.87
CA VAL A 373 -2.31 12.46 -2.24
C VAL A 373 -3.41 12.21 -3.27
N PHE A 374 -3.10 11.49 -4.35
CA PHE A 374 -4.10 11.14 -5.37
C PHE A 374 -5.27 10.37 -4.76
N THR A 375 -4.96 9.34 -3.96
CA THR A 375 -5.99 8.49 -3.36
C THR A 375 -6.94 9.31 -2.48
N ARG A 376 -6.40 10.20 -1.64
CA ARG A 376 -7.19 11.03 -0.74
C ARG A 376 -8.08 12.02 -1.51
N GLU A 377 -7.49 12.80 -2.41
CA GLU A 377 -8.22 13.85 -3.13
C GLU A 377 -9.33 13.29 -4.03
N VAL A 378 -9.07 12.17 -4.70
CA VAL A 378 -10.07 11.50 -5.54
C VAL A 378 -11.14 10.80 -4.69
N ASN A 379 -10.77 10.22 -3.54
CA ASN A 379 -11.72 9.52 -2.67
C ASN A 379 -12.77 10.46 -2.05
N VAL A 380 -12.42 11.73 -1.78
CA VAL A 380 -13.38 12.73 -1.28
C VAL A 380 -14.59 12.83 -2.22
N PHE A 381 -14.38 12.88 -3.53
CA PHE A 381 -15.48 12.92 -4.50
C PHE A 381 -16.09 11.54 -4.78
N ASN A 382 -15.27 10.50 -4.88
CA ASN A 382 -15.73 9.15 -5.20
C ASN A 382 -16.60 8.54 -4.09
N ARG A 383 -16.45 8.97 -2.83
CA ARG A 383 -17.34 8.55 -1.72
C ARG A 383 -18.78 9.02 -1.92
N HIS A 384 -18.99 10.20 -2.49
CA HIS A 384 -20.32 10.78 -2.71
C HIS A 384 -20.93 10.40 -4.08
N SER A 385 -20.08 10.19 -5.09
CA SER A 385 -20.48 9.78 -6.44
C SER A 385 -19.59 8.64 -6.94
N PRO A 386 -19.80 7.38 -6.49
CA PRO A 386 -18.90 6.27 -6.78
C PRO A 386 -18.87 5.93 -8.26
N ARG A 387 -17.66 5.93 -8.83
CA ARG A 387 -17.40 5.46 -10.20
C ARG A 387 -16.55 4.20 -10.16
N LEU A 388 -16.98 3.18 -10.90
CA LEU A 388 -16.31 1.88 -10.90
C LEU A 388 -14.84 1.98 -11.31
N GLY A 389 -14.52 2.73 -12.39
CA GLY A 389 -13.15 2.90 -12.86
C GLY A 389 -12.23 3.53 -11.82
N MET A 390 -12.66 4.64 -11.21
CA MET A 390 -11.89 5.34 -10.16
C MET A 390 -11.80 4.50 -8.89
N THR A 391 -12.88 3.82 -8.49
CA THR A 391 -12.87 2.91 -7.33
C THR A 391 -11.85 1.78 -7.51
N LEU A 392 -11.78 1.19 -8.71
CA LEU A 392 -10.83 0.12 -9.04
C LEU A 392 -9.39 0.64 -9.02
N GLN A 393 -9.18 1.88 -9.48
CA GLN A 393 -7.90 2.58 -9.40
C GLN A 393 -7.44 2.84 -7.96
N LEU A 394 -8.35 3.29 -7.09
CA LEU A 394 -8.09 3.51 -5.66
C LEU A 394 -7.79 2.18 -4.94
N PHE A 395 -8.48 1.09 -5.27
CA PHE A 395 -8.17 -0.24 -4.74
C PHE A 395 -6.80 -0.73 -5.21
N ALA A 396 -6.44 -0.49 -6.47
CA ALA A 396 -5.12 -0.83 -7.00
C ALA A 396 -4.00 -0.08 -6.26
N LEU A 397 -4.17 1.23 -6.00
CA LEU A 397 -3.23 2.01 -5.19
C LEU A 397 -3.13 1.50 -3.75
N SER A 398 -4.26 1.19 -3.12
CA SER A 398 -4.29 0.65 -1.75
C SER A 398 -3.63 -0.72 -1.63
N THR A 399 -3.71 -1.54 -2.69
CA THR A 399 -3.06 -2.86 -2.75
C THR A 399 -1.53 -2.75 -2.69
N ARG A 400 -0.94 -1.58 -2.97
CA ARG A 400 0.51 -1.36 -2.80
C ARG A 400 0.96 -1.63 -1.36
N LEU A 401 0.15 -1.25 -0.36
CA LEU A 401 0.51 -1.41 1.05
C LEU A 401 0.69 -2.88 1.47
N LEU A 402 0.11 -3.83 0.71
CA LEU A 402 0.31 -5.26 0.93
C LEU A 402 1.80 -5.63 0.84
N TRP A 403 2.52 -5.05 -0.12
CA TRP A 403 3.94 -5.33 -0.32
C TRP A 403 4.82 -4.78 0.80
N LEU A 404 4.40 -3.66 1.43
CA LEU A 404 5.07 -3.14 2.62
C LEU A 404 4.86 -4.07 3.81
N ASN A 405 3.66 -4.62 4.00
CA ASN A 405 3.39 -5.62 5.05
C ASN A 405 4.25 -6.88 4.86
N ILE A 406 4.36 -7.36 3.63
CA ILE A 406 5.18 -8.53 3.29
C ILE A 406 6.67 -8.24 3.50
N GLY A 407 7.14 -7.09 3.04
CA GLY A 407 8.52 -6.63 3.25
C GLY A 407 8.86 -6.51 4.73
N PHE A 408 7.96 -5.94 5.52
CA PHE A 408 8.08 -5.84 6.98
C PHE A 408 8.27 -7.22 7.63
N LEU A 409 7.45 -8.22 7.28
CA LEU A 409 7.59 -9.58 7.82
C LEU A 409 8.93 -10.22 7.48
N LYS A 410 9.38 -10.08 6.24
CA LYS A 410 10.70 -10.58 5.81
C LYS A 410 11.83 -9.92 6.59
N LEU A 411 11.76 -8.60 6.78
CA LEU A 411 12.72 -7.86 7.60
C LEU A 411 12.67 -8.28 9.07
N CYS A 412 11.50 -8.57 9.64
CA CYS A 412 11.39 -9.12 10.99
C CYS A 412 12.08 -10.49 11.12
N LYS A 413 11.88 -11.41 10.15
CA LYS A 413 12.55 -12.72 10.15
C LYS A 413 14.07 -12.56 10.08
N LEU A 414 14.55 -11.70 9.17
CA LEU A 414 15.97 -11.42 9.02
C LEU A 414 16.55 -10.80 10.30
N GLY A 415 15.88 -9.78 10.86
CA GLY A 415 16.29 -9.10 12.08
C GLY A 415 16.37 -10.04 13.28
N ILE A 416 15.39 -10.92 13.46
CA ILE A 416 15.40 -11.90 14.56
C ILE A 416 16.50 -12.94 14.37
N ASN A 417 16.77 -13.37 13.14
CA ASN A 417 17.89 -14.27 12.87
C ASN A 417 19.25 -13.62 13.20
N LEU A 418 19.38 -12.29 13.04
CA LEU A 418 20.58 -11.54 13.39
C LEU A 418 20.71 -11.28 14.91
N ILE A 419 19.59 -10.94 15.59
CA ILE A 419 19.59 -10.57 17.01
C ILE A 419 19.62 -11.82 17.91
N THR A 420 18.93 -12.88 17.52
CA THR A 420 18.82 -14.13 18.29
C THR A 420 19.07 -15.31 17.35
N PRO A 421 20.33 -15.54 16.94
CA PRO A 421 20.68 -16.62 16.03
C PRO A 421 20.32 -17.96 16.68
N ALA A 422 19.50 -18.74 15.99
CA ALA A 422 19.24 -20.12 16.38
C ALA A 422 20.46 -20.98 16.06
N SER A 423 20.70 -22.03 16.85
CA SER A 423 21.75 -23.01 16.58
C SER A 423 21.29 -24.14 15.65
N PHE A 424 19.98 -24.38 15.57
CA PHE A 424 19.39 -25.38 14.69
C PHE A 424 18.00 -24.97 14.18
N SER A 425 17.64 -25.53 13.02
CA SER A 425 16.33 -25.39 12.39
C SER A 425 15.23 -25.94 13.33
N GLY A 426 14.24 -25.10 13.66
CA GLY A 426 13.17 -25.43 14.60
C GLY A 426 13.35 -24.94 16.04
N GLN A 427 14.49 -24.35 16.40
CA GLN A 427 14.75 -23.88 17.77
C GLN A 427 13.99 -22.60 18.13
N SER A 428 13.87 -21.66 17.18
CA SER A 428 13.33 -20.33 17.45
C SER A 428 11.83 -20.38 17.76
N ARG A 429 11.39 -19.79 18.87
CA ARG A 429 9.96 -19.70 19.20
C ARG A 429 9.25 -18.60 18.43
N VAL A 430 9.98 -17.57 18.00
CA VAL A 430 9.42 -16.34 17.45
C VAL A 430 9.38 -16.36 15.92
N ILE A 431 10.42 -16.87 15.25
CA ILE A 431 10.50 -16.89 13.78
C ILE A 431 9.24 -17.47 13.10
N PRO A 432 8.64 -18.57 13.59
CA PRO A 432 7.44 -19.12 12.96
C PRO A 432 6.24 -18.19 12.94
N PHE A 433 6.19 -17.21 13.85
CA PHE A 433 5.07 -16.27 13.97
C PHE A 433 4.98 -15.33 12.76
N PHE A 434 6.06 -15.14 11.99
CA PHE A 434 6.09 -14.28 10.81
C PHE A 434 5.75 -15.03 9.52
N ASN A 435 5.08 -16.18 9.62
CA ASN A 435 4.66 -16.98 8.49
C ASN A 435 3.13 -17.12 8.48
N PHE A 436 2.53 -16.88 7.32
CA PHE A 436 1.14 -17.23 7.04
C PHE A 436 1.05 -18.68 6.56
N SER A 437 -0.01 -19.36 6.99
CA SER A 437 -0.25 -20.73 6.55
C SER A 437 -0.72 -20.81 5.09
N SER A 438 -1.44 -19.81 4.58
CA SER A 438 -1.85 -19.69 3.17
C SER A 438 -1.90 -18.26 2.66
N VAL A 439 -2.04 -18.13 1.34
CA VAL A 439 -2.30 -16.85 0.68
C VAL A 439 -3.66 -16.27 1.10
N THR A 440 -4.65 -17.11 1.41
CA THR A 440 -5.97 -16.64 1.87
C THR A 440 -5.87 -15.86 3.17
N THR A 441 -5.04 -16.31 4.12
CA THR A 441 -4.86 -15.60 5.40
C THR A 441 -4.05 -14.32 5.23
N LEU A 442 -3.09 -14.30 4.30
CA LEU A 442 -2.43 -13.05 3.88
C LEU A 442 -3.46 -12.03 3.34
N TYR A 443 -4.41 -12.44 2.49
CA TYR A 443 -5.41 -11.51 1.94
C TYR A 443 -6.38 -10.93 2.96
N LEU A 444 -6.59 -11.59 4.11
CA LEU A 444 -7.34 -10.98 5.22
C LEU A 444 -6.68 -9.69 5.70
N THR A 445 -5.35 -9.57 5.62
CA THR A 445 -4.65 -8.32 5.94
C THR A 445 -4.98 -7.20 4.96
N THR A 446 -5.33 -7.52 3.71
CA THR A 446 -5.58 -6.51 2.67
C THR A 446 -6.88 -5.74 2.88
N ILE A 447 -7.88 -6.35 3.55
CA ILE A 447 -9.19 -5.72 3.77
C ILE A 447 -9.05 -4.37 4.47
N LEU A 448 -8.23 -4.29 5.53
CA LEU A 448 -8.01 -3.05 6.26
C LEU A 448 -7.21 -2.02 5.47
N LEU A 449 -6.40 -2.45 4.49
CA LEU A 449 -5.60 -1.53 3.66
C LEU A 449 -6.47 -0.64 2.78
N PHE A 450 -7.66 -1.11 2.37
CA PHE A 450 -8.61 -0.31 1.61
C PHE A 450 -9.24 0.83 2.40
N PHE A 451 -9.15 0.79 3.74
CA PHE A 451 -9.68 1.84 4.61
C PHE A 451 -8.63 2.89 5.00
N VAL A 452 -7.38 2.79 4.53
CA VAL A 452 -6.32 3.75 4.84
C VAL A 452 -6.71 5.20 4.48
N PRO A 453 -7.36 5.50 3.35
CA PRO A 453 -7.81 6.87 3.06
C PRO A 453 -8.81 7.41 4.10
N ASN A 454 -9.75 6.57 4.53
CA ASN A 454 -10.71 6.94 5.58
C ASN A 454 -10.02 7.08 6.95
N TYR A 455 -8.98 6.29 7.20
CA TYR A 455 -8.17 6.39 8.42
C TYR A 455 -7.38 7.70 8.47
N ILE A 456 -6.87 8.19 7.34
CA ILE A 456 -6.23 9.52 7.26
C ILE A 456 -7.23 10.62 7.58
N GLU A 457 -8.46 10.57 7.05
CA GLU A 457 -9.50 11.55 7.37
C GLU A 457 -9.94 11.46 8.84
N TYR A 458 -10.01 10.25 9.41
CA TYR A 458 -10.27 10.06 10.84
C TYR A 458 -9.16 10.66 11.71
N ASN A 459 -7.90 10.48 11.33
CA ASN A 459 -6.76 11.06 12.04
C ASN A 459 -6.80 12.59 12.09
N ASN A 460 -7.33 13.20 11.04
CA ASN A 460 -7.40 14.66 10.88
C ASN A 460 -8.84 15.18 11.07
N GLN A 461 -9.64 14.47 11.86
CA GLN A 461 -11.06 14.78 12.04
C GLN A 461 -11.27 16.06 12.85
N SER A 462 -10.48 16.30 13.90
CA SER A 462 -10.48 17.56 14.64
C SER A 462 -9.73 18.64 13.85
N ARG A 463 -10.41 19.20 12.83
CA ARG A 463 -9.89 20.22 11.94
C ARG A 463 -10.66 21.53 12.02
N TRP A 464 -9.94 22.63 11.92
CA TRP A 464 -10.51 23.96 11.85
C TRP A 464 -9.76 24.81 10.83
N ASP A 465 -10.48 25.57 10.01
CA ASP A 465 -9.88 26.42 8.98
C ASP A 465 -10.03 27.89 9.38
N ILE A 466 -8.92 28.62 9.45
CA ILE A 466 -8.91 30.07 9.65
C ILE A 466 -8.70 30.73 8.29
N HIS A 467 -9.66 31.55 7.88
CA HIS A 467 -9.61 32.25 6.61
C HIS A 467 -9.00 33.64 6.72
N ASN A 468 -8.39 34.11 5.62
CA ASN A 468 -7.77 35.43 5.52
C ASN A 468 -8.69 36.63 5.73
N HIS A 469 -10.01 36.44 5.57
CA HIS A 469 -10.99 37.48 5.84
C HIS A 469 -11.35 37.60 7.34
N VAL A 470 -10.96 36.61 8.16
CA VAL A 470 -11.13 36.62 9.62
C VAL A 470 -9.89 37.16 10.30
N GLU A 471 -8.71 36.69 9.89
CA GLU A 471 -7.41 37.05 10.46
C GLU A 471 -6.37 37.22 9.36
N LEU A 472 -5.41 38.14 9.55
CA LEU A 472 -4.25 38.22 8.67
C LEU A 472 -3.36 37.00 8.89
N LEU A 473 -3.24 36.14 7.87
CA LEU A 473 -2.49 34.89 7.96
C LEU A 473 -0.97 35.08 7.83
N ASP A 474 -0.51 36.28 7.45
CA ASP A 474 0.91 36.60 7.36
C ASP A 474 1.57 36.56 8.75
N GLY A 475 2.54 35.66 8.92
CA GLY A 475 3.22 35.41 10.21
C GLY A 475 2.96 34.02 10.78
N GLN A 476 1.91 33.34 10.30
CA GLN A 476 1.66 31.95 10.62
C GLN A 476 2.49 31.03 9.71
N PHE A 477 3.03 29.94 10.25
CA PHE A 477 3.78 28.96 9.48
C PHE A 477 3.28 27.54 9.74
N VAL A 478 3.46 26.68 8.74
CA VAL A 478 3.20 25.24 8.86
C VAL A 478 4.53 24.52 8.89
N ASP A 479 4.78 23.83 10.00
CA ASP A 479 5.88 22.88 10.10
C ASP A 479 5.56 21.62 9.29
N PHE A 480 6.55 21.14 8.54
CA PHE A 480 6.46 19.91 7.78
C PHE A 480 6.14 18.69 8.66
N PHE A 481 6.69 18.62 9.88
CA PHE A 481 6.46 17.47 10.77
C PHE A 481 5.03 17.40 11.32
N GLU A 482 4.40 18.56 11.53
CA GLU A 482 3.02 18.70 12.01
C GLU A 482 2.00 18.72 10.87
N SER A 483 2.48 18.59 9.64
CA SER A 483 1.68 18.66 8.43
C SER A 483 0.63 17.57 8.31
N PHE A 484 -0.39 17.83 7.49
CA PHE A 484 -1.56 16.98 7.29
C PHE A 484 -1.23 15.50 7.05
N TYR A 485 -0.17 15.18 6.30
CA TYR A 485 0.21 13.79 5.99
C TYR A 485 1.27 13.23 6.93
N VAL A 486 2.27 14.02 7.34
CA VAL A 486 3.42 13.51 8.12
C VAL A 486 2.98 13.09 9.52
N ARG A 487 2.10 13.86 10.17
CA ARG A 487 1.55 13.52 11.50
C ARG A 487 0.81 12.18 11.53
N VAL A 488 0.28 11.74 10.39
CA VAL A 488 -0.51 10.50 10.26
C VAL A 488 0.40 9.27 10.09
N VAL A 489 1.64 9.45 9.64
CA VAL A 489 2.56 8.35 9.27
C VAL A 489 2.74 7.37 10.43
N GLY A 490 2.97 7.88 11.65
CA GLY A 490 3.15 7.03 12.83
C GLY A 490 1.91 6.17 13.14
N ALA A 491 0.73 6.76 13.05
CA ALA A 491 -0.52 6.05 13.32
C ALA A 491 -0.85 5.02 12.23
N VAL A 492 -0.60 5.33 10.95
CA VAL A 492 -0.75 4.37 9.84
C VAL A 492 0.25 3.23 10.00
N PHE A 493 1.50 3.52 10.34
CA PHE A 493 2.52 2.49 10.55
C PHE A 493 2.13 1.52 11.67
N LEU A 494 1.68 2.03 12.81
CA LEU A 494 1.17 1.20 13.91
C LEU A 494 -0.07 0.39 13.50
N GLY A 495 -1.00 0.99 12.75
CA GLY A 495 -2.16 0.31 12.20
C GLY A 495 -1.79 -0.84 11.26
N LEU A 496 -0.80 -0.65 10.38
CA LEU A 496 -0.28 -1.68 9.48
C LEU A 496 0.34 -2.84 10.26
N ILE A 497 1.17 -2.55 11.28
CA ILE A 497 1.75 -3.58 12.15
C ILE A 497 0.65 -4.34 12.91
N GLY A 498 -0.29 -3.62 13.54
CA GLY A 498 -1.38 -4.22 14.29
C GLY A 498 -2.26 -5.12 13.43
N ASN A 499 -2.56 -4.70 12.20
CA ASN A 499 -3.27 -5.50 11.21
C ASN A 499 -2.54 -6.82 10.91
N VAL A 500 -1.25 -6.75 10.57
CA VAL A 500 -0.44 -7.93 10.23
C VAL A 500 -0.33 -8.88 11.43
N TRP A 501 -0.01 -8.36 12.61
CA TRP A 501 0.11 -9.19 13.82
C TRP A 501 -1.22 -9.80 14.26
N GLY A 502 -2.32 -9.06 14.16
CA GLY A 502 -3.65 -9.56 14.47
C GLY A 502 -4.04 -10.75 13.59
N VAL A 503 -3.80 -10.64 12.28
CA VAL A 503 -4.10 -11.73 11.34
C VAL A 503 -3.15 -12.91 11.52
N LEU A 504 -1.86 -12.69 11.79
CA LEU A 504 -0.90 -13.77 12.12
C LEU A 504 -1.29 -14.50 13.40
N ALA A 505 -1.68 -13.77 14.45
CA ALA A 505 -2.17 -14.36 15.69
C ALA A 505 -3.42 -15.22 15.43
N LEU A 506 -4.36 -14.71 14.65
CA LEU A 506 -5.55 -15.46 14.24
C LEU A 506 -5.17 -16.74 13.47
N ASP A 507 -4.27 -16.65 12.48
CA ASP A 507 -3.79 -17.79 11.69
C ASP A 507 -3.14 -18.86 12.59
N HIS A 508 -2.23 -18.47 13.47
CA HIS A 508 -1.53 -19.40 14.35
C HIS A 508 -2.41 -20.05 15.41
N VAL A 509 -3.41 -19.32 15.93
CA VAL A 509 -4.35 -19.84 16.95
C VAL A 509 -5.38 -20.76 16.31
N VAL A 510 -6.04 -20.33 15.23
CA VAL A 510 -7.11 -21.10 14.57
C VAL A 510 -6.54 -22.35 13.88
N LEU A 511 -5.36 -22.23 13.27
CA LEU A 511 -4.72 -23.32 12.52
C LEU A 511 -3.57 -23.98 13.31
N ALA A 512 -3.58 -23.88 14.64
CA ALA A 512 -2.55 -24.44 15.53
C ALA A 512 -2.27 -25.93 15.29
N GLY A 513 -3.29 -26.70 14.91
CA GLY A 513 -3.14 -28.12 14.57
C GLY A 513 -2.33 -28.35 13.30
N ILE A 514 -2.54 -27.54 12.26
CA ILE A 514 -1.78 -27.59 11.01
C ILE A 514 -0.34 -27.15 11.28
N TRP A 515 -0.15 -26.04 12.00
CA TRP A 515 1.18 -25.53 12.36
C TRP A 515 2.03 -26.55 13.13
N ARG A 516 1.42 -27.35 14.01
CA ARG A 516 2.14 -28.43 14.72
C ARG A 516 2.70 -29.48 13.76
N VAL A 517 1.93 -29.88 12.76
CA VAL A 517 2.36 -30.86 11.74
C VAL A 517 3.42 -30.25 10.82
N LEU A 518 3.22 -29.00 10.38
CA LEU A 518 4.20 -28.31 9.53
C LEU A 518 5.54 -28.11 10.24
N LYS A 519 5.56 -27.79 11.53
CA LYS A 519 6.83 -27.61 12.28
C LYS A 519 7.60 -28.92 12.48
N ALA A 520 6.93 -30.06 12.36
CA ALA A 520 7.54 -31.38 12.57
C ALA A 520 8.24 -31.95 11.32
N ASN A 521 7.94 -31.46 10.11
CA ASN A 521 8.58 -31.93 8.88
C ASN A 521 9.85 -31.14 8.51
N SER A 522 10.90 -31.79 7.99
CA SER A 522 12.18 -31.10 7.70
C SER A 522 12.13 -30.10 6.55
N LEU A 523 11.39 -30.39 5.47
CA LEU A 523 11.29 -29.46 4.33
C LEU A 523 10.50 -28.19 4.71
N THR A 524 9.38 -28.35 5.41
CA THR A 524 8.61 -27.21 5.93
C THR A 524 9.39 -26.40 6.95
N ARG A 525 10.24 -27.05 7.78
CA ARG A 525 11.14 -26.31 8.68
C ARG A 525 12.11 -25.42 7.92
N GLN A 526 12.57 -25.80 6.72
CA GLN A 526 13.39 -24.90 5.90
C GLN A 526 12.65 -23.63 5.50
N ALA A 527 11.36 -23.75 5.13
CA ALA A 527 10.51 -22.58 4.84
C ALA A 527 10.24 -21.72 6.09
N ILE A 528 9.89 -22.35 7.20
CA ILE A 528 9.44 -21.65 8.41
C ILE A 528 10.63 -21.02 9.15
N TYR A 529 11.67 -21.79 9.42
CA TYR A 529 12.75 -21.41 10.34
C TYR A 529 14.04 -21.00 9.66
N ASN A 530 14.32 -21.54 8.47
CA ASN A 530 15.65 -21.45 7.85
C ASN A 530 15.67 -20.63 6.55
N SER A 531 14.67 -19.78 6.37
CA SER A 531 14.59 -18.86 5.23
C SER A 531 13.69 -17.66 5.53
N THR A 532 13.76 -16.65 4.66
CA THR A 532 12.87 -15.48 4.62
C THR A 532 11.49 -15.77 4.03
N SER A 533 11.14 -17.03 3.76
CA SER A 533 9.79 -17.40 3.30
C SER A 533 8.73 -16.96 4.32
N ILE A 534 7.63 -16.37 3.86
CA ILE A 534 6.51 -15.91 4.69
C ILE A 534 5.23 -16.71 4.46
N LEU A 535 5.14 -17.53 3.41
CA LEU A 535 3.97 -18.37 3.12
C LEU A 535 4.35 -19.84 3.11
N CYS A 536 3.53 -20.71 3.68
CA CYS A 536 3.81 -22.15 3.75
C CYS A 536 2.97 -23.02 2.82
N GLU A 537 2.03 -22.46 2.04
CA GLU A 537 1.09 -23.20 1.18
C GLU A 537 1.78 -24.11 0.14
N TYR A 538 2.99 -23.77 -0.33
CA TYR A 538 3.71 -24.60 -1.30
C TYR A 538 4.40 -25.84 -0.70
N VAL A 539 4.35 -26.00 0.63
CA VAL A 539 4.90 -27.13 1.40
C VAL A 539 3.89 -27.67 2.43
N ASP A 540 2.59 -27.46 2.21
CA ASP A 540 1.55 -27.80 3.19
C ASP A 540 1.06 -29.26 3.17
N ASP A 541 1.53 -30.04 2.19
CA ASP A 541 1.17 -31.45 1.92
C ASP A 541 1.67 -32.46 2.98
N VAL A 542 1.96 -32.00 4.20
CA VAL A 542 2.42 -32.84 5.30
C VAL A 542 1.26 -33.58 5.95
N GLN A 543 1.47 -34.87 6.20
CA GLN A 543 0.54 -35.76 6.87
C GLN A 543 1.23 -36.48 8.03
N MET A 544 0.46 -36.83 9.06
CA MET A 544 0.98 -37.66 10.16
C MET A 544 0.80 -39.13 9.78
N ILE A 545 1.90 -39.85 9.54
CA ILE A 545 1.93 -41.28 9.22
C ILE A 545 2.74 -41.96 10.32
N GLU A 546 2.12 -42.89 11.05
CA GLU A 546 2.78 -43.67 12.12
C GLU A 546 3.49 -42.82 13.19
N GLY A 547 2.96 -41.62 13.48
CA GLY A 547 3.54 -40.67 14.45
C GLY A 547 4.64 -39.76 13.87
N ASP A 548 5.09 -39.98 12.64
CA ASP A 548 6.01 -39.11 11.92
C ASP A 548 5.26 -38.11 11.01
N ALA A 549 5.75 -36.88 10.91
CA ALA A 549 5.23 -35.88 9.99
C ALA A 549 5.89 -36.04 8.61
N VAL A 550 5.25 -36.79 7.71
CA VAL A 550 5.82 -37.16 6.41
C VAL A 550 5.16 -36.37 5.29
N MET A 551 5.95 -35.95 4.31
CA MET A 551 5.50 -35.37 3.06
C MET A 551 6.01 -36.17 1.87
N THR A 552 5.10 -36.64 1.03
CA THR A 552 5.44 -37.30 -0.23
C THR A 552 5.61 -36.27 -1.33
N CYS A 553 6.85 -35.95 -1.68
CA CYS A 553 7.19 -34.97 -2.71
C CYS A 553 7.81 -35.67 -3.94
N ARG A 554 7.37 -35.32 -5.15
CA ARG A 554 8.00 -35.82 -6.37
C ARG A 554 9.38 -35.18 -6.55
N ALA A 555 10.37 -35.95 -7.01
CA ALA A 555 11.73 -35.46 -7.24
C ALA A 555 11.79 -34.18 -8.10
N ARG A 556 10.96 -34.07 -9.14
CA ARG A 556 10.87 -32.87 -10.00
C ARG A 556 10.41 -31.62 -9.25
N ARG A 557 9.40 -31.76 -8.37
CA ARG A 557 8.92 -30.67 -7.52
C ARG A 557 10.01 -30.24 -6.55
N LEU A 558 10.63 -31.21 -5.86
CA LEU A 558 11.69 -30.93 -4.89
C LEU A 558 12.88 -30.20 -5.53
N SER A 559 13.29 -30.58 -6.74
CA SER A 559 14.36 -29.91 -7.49
C SER A 559 14.02 -28.45 -7.83
N THR A 560 12.78 -28.18 -8.24
CA THR A 560 12.33 -26.81 -8.52
C THR A 560 12.27 -25.98 -7.23
N LEU A 561 11.85 -26.59 -6.11
CA LEU A 561 11.84 -25.93 -4.80
C LEU A 561 13.26 -25.60 -4.32
N GLN A 562 14.22 -26.49 -4.51
CA GLN A 562 15.63 -26.28 -4.14
C GLN A 562 16.17 -24.99 -4.80
N TRP A 563 15.98 -24.86 -6.11
CA TRP A 563 16.35 -23.66 -6.85
C TRP A 563 15.66 -22.41 -6.32
N TYR A 564 14.36 -22.48 -6.04
CA TYR A 564 13.61 -21.34 -5.51
C TYR A 564 14.13 -20.89 -4.14
N PHE A 565 14.43 -21.83 -3.24
CA PHE A 565 15.06 -21.53 -1.95
C PHE A 565 16.41 -20.85 -2.10
N MET A 566 17.24 -21.33 -3.01
CA MET A 566 18.61 -20.85 -3.15
C MET A 566 18.74 -19.54 -3.93
N HIS A 567 17.82 -19.25 -4.85
CA HIS A 567 17.94 -18.12 -5.76
C HIS A 567 16.89 -17.02 -5.57
N HIS A 568 15.76 -17.31 -4.92
CA HIS A 568 14.72 -16.30 -4.68
C HIS A 568 14.56 -15.91 -3.22
N MET A 569 15.19 -16.62 -2.29
CA MET A 569 15.09 -16.38 -0.86
C MET A 569 16.46 -16.39 -0.19
N VAL A 570 16.60 -15.64 0.89
CA VAL A 570 17.74 -15.74 1.79
C VAL A 570 17.53 -16.94 2.70
N CYS A 571 18.43 -17.90 2.58
CA CYS A 571 18.52 -19.07 3.45
C CYS A 571 19.45 -18.77 4.63
N PHE A 572 19.06 -19.13 5.85
CA PHE A 572 19.83 -18.80 7.07
C PHE A 572 20.95 -19.79 7.39
N GLY A 573 20.98 -20.96 6.74
CA GLY A 573 22.06 -21.94 6.89
C GLY A 573 22.08 -22.67 8.24
N LEU A 574 20.92 -22.79 8.89
CA LEU A 574 20.78 -23.50 10.16
C LEU A 574 20.79 -25.03 9.94
N PRO A 575 21.59 -25.79 10.70
CA PRO A 575 21.60 -27.25 10.59
C PRO A 575 20.34 -27.87 11.20
N GLU A 576 19.96 -29.06 10.75
CA GLU A 576 18.91 -29.86 11.39
C GLU A 576 19.40 -30.49 12.70
N LYS A 577 18.55 -30.53 13.73
CA LYS A 577 18.93 -30.97 15.09
C LYS A 577 19.58 -32.35 15.14
N ASP A 578 19.12 -33.27 14.31
CA ASP A 578 19.63 -34.65 14.28
C ASP A 578 20.97 -34.77 13.55
N MET A 579 21.30 -33.80 12.67
CA MET A 579 22.62 -33.72 12.02
C MET A 579 23.73 -33.31 13.00
N THR A 580 23.42 -32.42 13.94
CA THR A 580 24.39 -31.97 14.97
C THR A 580 24.78 -33.10 15.91
N LYS A 581 23.84 -33.97 16.29
CA LYS A 581 24.10 -35.12 17.16
C LYS A 581 25.05 -36.13 16.54
N ARG A 582 25.03 -36.28 15.21
CA ARG A 582 25.91 -37.23 14.52
C ARG A 582 27.30 -36.67 14.21
N LYS A 583 27.44 -35.36 13.99
CA LYS A 583 28.78 -34.72 13.95
C LYS A 583 29.59 -34.95 15.23
N GLN A 584 28.93 -35.15 16.37
CA GLN A 584 29.57 -35.49 17.65
C GLN A 584 29.88 -36.99 17.82
N ASN A 585 29.23 -37.88 17.05
CA ASN A 585 29.33 -39.32 17.17
C ASN A 585 29.67 -39.96 15.82
N LEU A 586 30.92 -39.82 15.35
CA LEU A 586 31.42 -40.65 14.26
C LEU A 586 32.02 -41.96 14.83
N PRO A 587 31.47 -43.11 14.42
CA PRO A 587 32.29 -44.18 13.92
C PRO A 587 32.01 -44.37 12.42
N THR A 588 33.08 -44.44 11.65
CA THR A 588 33.11 -44.85 10.25
C THR A 588 32.48 -46.23 10.13
N THR A 589 31.27 -46.33 9.58
CA THR A 589 30.71 -47.61 9.15
C THR A 589 30.31 -47.46 7.69
N THR A 590 30.96 -48.27 6.87
CA THR A 590 30.68 -48.52 5.46
C THR A 590 29.23 -48.94 5.26
N ALA A 591 28.66 -48.49 4.14
CA ALA A 591 27.31 -48.78 3.71
C ALA A 591 27.01 -50.29 3.79
N SER A 592 25.99 -50.64 4.57
CA SER A 592 25.27 -51.90 4.42
C SER A 592 23.99 -51.58 3.65
N ASP A 593 23.70 -52.38 2.63
CA ASP A 593 22.47 -52.25 1.85
C ASP A 593 21.24 -52.35 2.78
N PRO A 594 20.23 -51.49 2.57
CA PRO A 594 19.02 -51.54 3.37
C PRO A 594 18.27 -52.85 3.10
N PRO A 595 17.71 -53.51 4.14
CA PRO A 595 16.88 -54.70 3.96
C PRO A 595 15.70 -54.39 3.03
N GLU A 596 15.47 -55.28 2.06
CA GLU A 596 14.38 -55.17 1.07
C GLU A 596 13.03 -54.92 1.77
N GLY A 597 12.35 -53.84 1.36
CA GLY A 597 11.00 -53.51 1.80
C GLY A 597 10.87 -52.36 2.81
N ARG A 598 11.98 -51.78 3.31
CA ARG A 598 11.89 -50.58 4.17
C ARG A 598 11.81 -49.31 3.31
N GLU A 599 10.72 -48.58 3.42
CA GLU A 599 10.57 -47.27 2.77
C GLU A 599 11.57 -46.25 3.32
N ILE A 600 12.49 -45.77 2.47
CA ILE A 600 13.54 -44.80 2.84
C ILE A 600 12.92 -43.42 3.09
N LYS A 601 13.11 -42.89 4.31
CA LYS A 601 12.68 -41.55 4.71
C LYS A 601 13.85 -40.58 4.61
N TYR A 602 13.70 -39.55 3.81
CA TYR A 602 14.71 -38.52 3.59
C TYR A 602 14.54 -37.34 4.55
N THR A 603 15.63 -36.65 4.86
CA THR A 603 15.64 -35.40 5.63
C THR A 603 16.20 -34.29 4.78
N VAL A 604 15.56 -33.12 4.79
CA VAL A 604 16.04 -31.93 4.11
C VAL A 604 16.75 -31.02 5.10
N GLY A 605 17.96 -30.55 4.77
CA GLY A 605 18.70 -29.62 5.61
C GLY A 605 19.47 -28.58 4.79
N GLN A 606 20.00 -27.57 5.48
CA GLN A 606 20.92 -26.60 4.89
C GLN A 606 22.30 -26.72 5.53
N ASP A 607 23.33 -26.39 4.76
CA ASP A 607 24.67 -26.16 5.30
C ASP A 607 24.84 -24.71 5.80
N SER A 608 26.00 -24.41 6.39
CA SER A 608 26.30 -23.06 6.91
C SER A 608 26.35 -21.97 5.84
N THR A 609 26.39 -22.33 4.56
CA THR A 609 26.34 -21.37 3.44
C THR A 609 24.92 -21.14 2.93
N GLY A 610 23.92 -21.78 3.54
CA GLY A 610 22.53 -21.73 3.12
C GLY A 610 22.23 -22.61 1.91
N HIS A 611 23.14 -23.50 1.51
CA HIS A 611 22.88 -24.43 0.42
C HIS A 611 21.98 -25.57 0.89
N PHE A 612 21.08 -25.97 0.01
CA PHE A 612 20.01 -26.91 0.29
C PHE A 612 20.41 -28.34 -0.08
N HIS A 613 20.33 -29.26 0.89
CA HIS A 613 20.78 -30.65 0.77
C HIS A 613 19.66 -31.63 1.09
N LEU A 614 19.73 -32.81 0.47
CA LEU A 614 18.83 -33.93 0.73
C LEU A 614 19.64 -35.07 1.35
N TYR A 615 19.24 -35.50 2.53
CA TYR A 615 19.89 -36.58 3.26
C TYR A 615 19.02 -37.84 3.27
N ASP A 616 19.63 -39.02 3.16
CA ASP A 616 18.94 -40.30 3.31
C ASP A 616 18.62 -40.64 4.78
N ASP A 617 18.13 -41.85 5.03
CA ASP A 617 17.78 -42.36 6.36
C ASP A 617 19.00 -42.55 7.26
N VAL A 618 20.17 -42.75 6.66
CA VAL A 618 21.48 -42.73 7.30
C VAL A 618 22.10 -41.34 7.18
N LEU A 619 21.31 -40.26 7.04
CA LEU A 619 21.77 -38.86 7.02
C LEU A 619 22.96 -38.58 6.07
N ALA A 620 23.17 -39.39 5.04
CA ALA A 620 24.19 -39.21 4.03
C ALA A 620 23.65 -38.32 2.91
N ASP A 621 24.49 -37.43 2.41
CA ASP A 621 24.13 -36.45 1.39
C ASP A 621 23.90 -37.12 0.02
N VAL A 622 22.69 -36.97 -0.51
CA VAL A 622 22.28 -37.55 -1.79
C VAL A 622 22.87 -36.73 -2.93
N LYS A 623 23.84 -37.31 -3.63
CA LYS A 623 24.54 -36.67 -4.74
C LYS A 623 23.62 -36.38 -5.95
N SER A 624 23.99 -35.34 -6.71
CA SER A 624 23.25 -34.81 -7.84
C SER A 624 22.99 -35.84 -8.93
N LEU A 625 23.96 -36.69 -9.25
CA LEU A 625 23.81 -37.70 -10.29
C LEU A 625 22.71 -38.73 -9.94
N PRO A 626 22.77 -39.42 -8.77
CA PRO A 626 21.66 -40.25 -8.29
C PRO A 626 20.32 -39.53 -8.23
N PHE A 627 20.32 -38.26 -7.82
CA PHE A 627 19.09 -37.47 -7.71
C PHE A 627 18.50 -37.08 -9.07
N ASN A 628 19.34 -36.72 -10.04
CA ASN A 628 18.92 -36.41 -11.41
C ASN A 628 18.26 -37.62 -12.08
N ILE A 629 18.71 -38.85 -11.79
CA ILE A 629 18.03 -40.08 -12.24
C ILE A 629 16.61 -40.15 -11.65
N LYS A 630 16.43 -39.83 -10.36
CA LYS A 630 15.11 -39.75 -9.71
C LYS A 630 14.25 -38.63 -10.29
N ILE A 631 14.83 -37.50 -10.70
CA ILE A 631 14.13 -36.40 -11.38
C ILE A 631 13.60 -36.87 -12.74
N LEU A 632 14.43 -37.54 -13.55
CA LEU A 632 14.03 -38.07 -14.86
C LEU A 632 12.86 -39.06 -14.72
N ARG A 633 12.94 -39.97 -13.73
CA ARG A 633 11.89 -40.96 -13.41
C ARG A 633 10.70 -40.38 -12.63
N ASN A 634 10.79 -39.14 -12.16
CA ASN A 634 9.78 -38.47 -11.32
C ASN A 634 9.40 -39.27 -10.06
N THR A 635 10.39 -39.90 -9.43
CA THR A 635 10.18 -40.80 -8.29
C THR A 635 9.58 -40.04 -7.09
N PRO A 636 8.58 -40.60 -6.37
CA PRO A 636 8.12 -40.05 -5.11
C PRO A 636 9.20 -40.20 -4.03
N ILE A 637 9.37 -39.16 -3.23
CA ILE A 637 10.35 -39.08 -2.13
C ILE A 637 9.57 -38.76 -0.87
N MET A 638 9.74 -39.58 0.16
CA MET A 638 9.16 -39.31 1.47
C MET A 638 10.13 -38.51 2.30
N ILE A 639 9.73 -37.30 2.66
CA ILE A 639 10.53 -36.40 3.48
C ILE A 639 9.94 -36.40 4.89
N LYS A 640 10.77 -36.68 5.88
CA LYS A 640 10.41 -36.66 7.30
C LYS A 640 10.64 -35.29 7.92
#